data_AF-A0A6I1VXD1-F1
#
_entry.id   AF-A0A6I1VXD1-F1
#
_cell.length_a   1.000
_cell.length_b   1.000
_cell.length_c   1.000
_cell.angle_alpha   90.00
_cell.angle_beta   90.00
_cell.angle_gamma   90.00
#
_symmetry.space_group_name_H-M   'P 1'
#
loop_
_entity.id
_entity.type
_entity.pdbx_description
1 polymer ?
#
loop_
_entity_poly.entity_id
_entity_poly.type
_entity_poly.pdbx_seq_one_letter_code
_entity_poly.pdbx_strand_id
1 'polypeptide(L)'
;MLLKHYGWSLFNGLTFFLSGPLQKAAWLFQTLLSLDSGLQARIDGDKEAGQQTVIDLLFNISLALLHEGLRFKAKANARLRLSAPVDEPLFTIYKPEALPAVEPVSASVIAQKKQPDIEPRAASQYSSLDFSWFSAQPRLTELQQASLDTFVLDLDLSQGTRIEVGPLKGVINHEGKSYVQIGAKTYRVGRDADGLVIQDDRQPERFGPRLRRDEAGQWQLDLRLGLRGGGPKKTIQALREKKTQKVAALQQEAERLDEELLRRDRVLKLTEELLTKFPDRRATFVDRYEAELEAWRAGVLDMINVKTRSNQIIPLEGFEARTQETWVQLTLRLFKLQNYLEEALRELPVSNSRVSYTASLLEVLAEINNGSSAPYERWITNLKQAERLEARLYKNSLRECDALDEVRTRPLPRYSALEEIINQPNRDYFDRHWSAAYLETLCELVIRRDAVNLIPEEQYAFDLFGQGTLIDTAWSQLSLRREETKYPGEHLDFFDKTIEKYDAAEGVCQNLVSLGSEHFRNEYLPDIIEVLSSLRTFAEAQMQNVIRESESSSSEAEEPRPGPSRLINEPGAGAGSSRGTQQVIKTTKNLTLVGQRRPPSSESEDEIVDVTEGIDQMNIRSYRKTEAGEWEEIGSSRPPTLQASQAKSLSRLQADARTLLERISGVIAQNRASAATSRIPIEIEEILSFKASSLDEVAQKMERIVLTSSPEVEPLTQERRAGALALITDLKAAAGRLRAEGRSLRISIIKRLPPTGANVEYLKAQGEVNITRVGRRRFLSKGQRKDYLEEYAISTLEGNELWFAHFHYKAMDTLAADFDVAHLKTAQQRTLSEQALYARAQSSHDYIAVYRAKLDRAMAQRLFLSLP
;
A
#
# COMPACT_ATOMS: atom_id res chain seq x y z
N MET A 1 64.70 -30.66 -7.24
CA MET A 1 64.28 -29.24 -7.26
C MET A 1 62.99 -29.03 -8.05
N LEU A 2 62.95 -29.32 -9.36
CA LEU A 2 61.76 -29.13 -10.21
C LEU A 2 60.48 -29.87 -9.74
N LEU A 3 60.58 -31.15 -9.33
CA LEU A 3 59.41 -31.93 -8.89
C LEU A 3 58.72 -31.34 -7.64
N LYS A 4 59.52 -30.78 -6.72
CA LYS A 4 59.04 -30.11 -5.50
C LYS A 4 58.35 -28.79 -5.87
N HIS A 5 58.92 -28.04 -6.81
CA HIS A 5 58.34 -26.78 -7.30
C HIS A 5 57.01 -26.99 -8.04
N TYR A 6 56.91 -28.02 -8.90
CA TYR A 6 55.66 -28.38 -9.57
C TYR A 6 54.63 -28.95 -8.60
N GLY A 7 55.04 -29.76 -7.62
CA GLY A 7 54.14 -30.26 -6.57
C GLY A 7 53.54 -29.13 -5.72
N TRP A 8 54.34 -28.13 -5.35
CA TRP A 8 53.87 -26.95 -4.62
C TRP A 8 52.99 -26.03 -5.47
N SER A 9 53.31 -25.85 -6.75
CA SER A 9 52.47 -25.06 -7.66
C SER A 9 51.10 -25.72 -7.90
N LEU A 10 51.07 -27.06 -8.01
CA LEU A 10 49.83 -27.84 -8.11
C LEU A 10 49.02 -27.76 -6.82
N PHE A 11 49.66 -27.86 -5.66
CA PHE A 11 49.03 -27.66 -4.35
C PHE A 11 48.39 -26.26 -4.25
N ASN A 12 49.10 -25.21 -4.68
CA ASN A 12 48.59 -23.83 -4.69
C ASN A 12 47.37 -23.67 -5.59
N GLY A 13 47.40 -24.25 -6.79
CA GLY A 13 46.23 -24.27 -7.69
C GLY A 13 45.04 -25.01 -7.09
N LEU A 14 45.28 -26.11 -6.36
CA LEU A 14 44.23 -26.92 -5.74
C LEU A 14 43.62 -26.29 -4.48
N THR A 15 44.39 -25.50 -3.71
CA THR A 15 43.85 -24.78 -2.53
C THR A 15 42.77 -23.75 -2.88
N PHE A 16 42.70 -23.31 -4.13
CA PHE A 16 41.66 -22.42 -4.63
C PHE A 16 40.27 -23.10 -4.70
N PHE A 17 40.24 -24.44 -4.85
CA PHE A 17 39.01 -25.22 -4.92
C PHE A 17 38.57 -25.78 -3.55
N LEU A 18 39.41 -25.65 -2.53
CA LEU A 18 39.06 -25.99 -1.14
C LEU A 18 38.37 -24.79 -0.49
N SER A 19 37.30 -25.01 0.28
CA SER A 19 36.57 -23.94 0.98
C SER A 19 36.58 -24.15 2.50
N GLY A 20 36.48 -23.06 3.25
CA GLY A 20 36.28 -23.10 4.71
C GLY A 20 37.57 -23.27 5.53
N PRO A 21 37.51 -23.91 6.72
CA PRO A 21 38.64 -23.98 7.67
C PRO A 21 39.88 -24.69 7.12
N LEU A 22 39.71 -25.71 6.25
CA LEU A 22 40.80 -26.48 5.65
C LEU A 22 41.69 -25.62 4.73
N GLN A 23 41.08 -24.70 3.98
CA GLN A 23 41.80 -23.76 3.13
C GLN A 23 42.66 -22.78 3.94
N LYS A 24 42.11 -22.25 5.04
CA LYS A 24 42.84 -21.38 5.97
C LYS A 24 44.02 -22.13 6.61
N ALA A 25 43.81 -23.39 7.00
CA ALA A 25 44.87 -24.24 7.53
C ALA A 25 45.97 -24.49 6.49
N ALA A 26 45.62 -24.71 5.21
CA ALA A 26 46.58 -24.90 4.13
C ALA A 26 47.45 -23.65 3.88
N TRP A 27 46.85 -22.45 3.84
CA TRP A 27 47.62 -21.20 3.67
C TRP A 27 48.43 -20.83 4.91
N LEU A 28 47.92 -21.10 6.11
CA LEU A 28 48.68 -20.91 7.34
C LEU A 28 49.90 -21.83 7.36
N PHE A 29 49.71 -23.10 7.03
CA PHE A 29 50.77 -24.09 6.94
C PHE A 29 51.82 -23.71 5.89
N GLN A 30 51.39 -23.22 4.73
CA GLN A 30 52.29 -22.77 3.68
C GLN A 30 53.08 -21.51 4.07
N THR A 31 52.42 -20.55 4.73
CA THR A 31 53.09 -19.35 5.26
C THR A 31 54.13 -19.72 6.30
N LEU A 32 53.81 -20.68 7.19
CA LEU A 32 54.74 -21.20 8.18
C LEU A 32 55.94 -21.90 7.54
N LEU A 33 55.73 -22.69 6.48
CA LEU A 33 56.81 -23.33 5.74
C LEU A 33 57.71 -22.31 5.03
N SER A 34 57.14 -21.28 4.40
CA SER A 34 57.92 -20.20 3.79
C SER A 34 58.73 -19.43 4.84
N LEU A 35 58.14 -19.14 6.00
CA LEU A 35 58.84 -18.49 7.12
C LEU A 35 60.00 -19.34 7.64
N ASP A 36 59.80 -20.65 7.82
CA ASP A 36 60.84 -21.58 8.27
C ASP A 36 62.00 -21.66 7.26
N SER A 37 61.69 -21.80 5.96
CA SER A 37 62.71 -21.80 4.90
C SER A 37 63.46 -20.48 4.80
N GLY A 38 62.80 -19.34 5.01
CA GLY A 38 63.45 -18.03 5.01
C GLY A 38 64.33 -17.81 6.24
N LEU A 39 63.92 -18.33 7.40
CA LEU A 39 64.71 -18.26 8.61
C LEU A 39 65.99 -19.08 8.47
N GLN A 40 65.87 -20.30 7.93
CA GLN A 40 67.02 -21.16 7.58
C GLN A 40 67.95 -20.48 6.57
N ALA A 41 67.41 -19.96 5.45
CA ALA A 41 68.20 -19.24 4.45
C ALA A 41 68.95 -18.03 5.04
N ARG A 42 68.34 -17.33 6.00
CA ARG A 42 68.97 -16.20 6.70
C ARG A 42 70.04 -16.65 7.69
N ILE A 43 69.88 -17.80 8.34
CA ILE A 43 70.90 -18.42 9.21
C ILE A 43 72.10 -18.87 8.37
N ASP A 44 71.84 -19.44 7.19
CA ASP A 44 72.87 -19.95 6.28
C ASP A 44 73.54 -18.85 5.42
N GLY A 45 73.08 -17.60 5.53
CA GLY A 45 73.61 -16.45 4.78
C GLY A 45 73.25 -16.45 3.30
N ASP A 46 72.30 -17.28 2.87
CA ASP A 46 71.85 -17.43 1.49
C ASP A 46 70.86 -16.31 1.12
N LYS A 47 71.38 -15.29 0.44
CA LYS A 47 70.59 -14.12 0.01
C LYS A 47 69.58 -14.45 -1.09
N GLU A 48 69.87 -15.42 -1.96
CA GLU A 48 68.95 -15.81 -3.03
C GLU A 48 67.76 -16.59 -2.48
N ALA A 49 68.00 -17.55 -1.60
CA ALA A 49 66.93 -18.28 -0.92
C ALA A 49 66.09 -17.36 -0.01
N GLY A 50 66.72 -16.36 0.61
CA GLY A 50 66.04 -15.31 1.38
C GLY A 50 65.11 -14.45 0.52
N GLN A 51 65.55 -14.04 -0.68
CA GLN A 51 64.71 -13.29 -1.62
C GLN A 51 63.54 -14.14 -2.14
N GLN A 52 63.79 -15.41 -2.46
CA GLN A 52 62.74 -16.33 -2.90
C GLN A 52 61.65 -16.50 -1.83
N THR A 53 62.02 -16.51 -0.55
CA THR A 53 61.06 -16.58 0.55
C THR A 53 60.13 -15.36 0.58
N VAL A 54 60.65 -14.15 0.36
CA VAL A 54 59.84 -12.94 0.34
C VAL A 54 58.84 -12.98 -0.82
N ILE A 55 59.28 -13.46 -1.98
CA ILE A 55 58.42 -13.64 -3.15
C ILE A 55 57.31 -14.66 -2.83
N ASP A 56 57.65 -15.80 -2.26
CA ASP A 56 56.68 -16.85 -1.91
C ASP A 56 55.67 -16.36 -0.85
N LEU A 57 56.11 -15.57 0.13
CA LEU A 57 55.24 -14.97 1.16
C LEU A 57 54.27 -13.93 0.55
N LEU A 58 54.78 -13.02 -0.29
CA LEU A 58 53.96 -12.03 -0.98
C LEU A 58 52.96 -12.69 -1.93
N PHE A 59 53.36 -13.76 -2.61
CA PHE A 59 52.48 -14.54 -3.47
C PHE A 59 51.35 -15.21 -2.67
N ASN A 60 51.65 -15.83 -1.54
CA ASN A 60 50.64 -16.45 -0.67
C ASN A 60 49.67 -15.41 -0.08
N ILE A 61 50.17 -14.24 0.33
CA ILE A 61 49.33 -13.13 0.81
C ILE A 61 48.46 -12.59 -0.33
N SER A 62 49.02 -12.42 -1.52
CA SER A 62 48.26 -11.96 -2.69
C SER A 62 47.17 -12.95 -3.08
N LEU A 63 47.43 -14.25 -3.02
CA LEU A 63 46.44 -15.29 -3.29
C LEU A 63 45.33 -15.30 -2.22
N ALA A 64 45.69 -15.14 -0.94
CA ALA A 64 44.74 -15.02 0.16
C ALA A 64 43.85 -13.76 0.03
N LEU A 65 44.44 -12.61 -0.35
CA LEU A 65 43.72 -11.36 -0.58
C LEU A 65 42.85 -11.44 -1.84
N LEU A 66 43.31 -12.07 -2.92
CA LEU A 66 42.53 -12.28 -4.14
C LEU A 66 41.33 -13.19 -3.86
N HIS A 67 41.53 -14.27 -3.10
CA HIS A 67 40.44 -15.15 -2.69
C HIS A 67 39.46 -14.43 -1.73
N GLU A 68 39.93 -13.64 -0.76
CA GLU A 68 39.01 -12.84 0.07
C GLU A 68 38.32 -11.74 -0.75
N GLY A 69 38.96 -11.15 -1.76
CA GLY A 69 38.36 -10.18 -2.68
C GLY A 69 37.29 -10.77 -3.60
N LEU A 70 37.51 -11.99 -4.10
CA LEU A 70 36.50 -12.77 -4.82
C LEU A 70 35.36 -13.21 -3.89
N ARG A 71 35.67 -13.52 -2.62
CA ARG A 71 34.65 -13.74 -1.58
C ARG A 71 33.98 -12.46 -1.11
N PHE A 72 34.57 -11.29 -1.25
CA PHE A 72 33.95 -10.01 -0.91
C PHE A 72 32.87 -9.68 -1.94
N LYS A 73 33.14 -9.91 -3.23
CA LYS A 73 32.12 -9.89 -4.29
C LYS A 73 31.11 -11.03 -4.14
N ALA A 74 31.54 -12.22 -3.71
CA ALA A 74 30.61 -13.31 -3.44
C ALA A 74 29.81 -13.12 -2.14
N LYS A 75 30.28 -12.39 -1.12
CA LYS A 75 29.54 -12.06 0.13
C LYS A 75 28.65 -10.83 -0.04
N ALA A 76 29.05 -9.89 -0.90
CA ALA A 76 28.15 -8.87 -1.43
C ALA A 76 27.02 -9.55 -2.22
N ASN A 77 27.34 -10.48 -3.12
CA ASN A 77 26.34 -11.25 -3.87
C ASN A 77 25.72 -12.46 -3.10
N ALA A 78 26.15 -12.75 -1.86
CA ALA A 78 25.64 -13.88 -1.05
C ALA A 78 24.87 -13.44 0.18
N ARG A 79 24.62 -12.15 0.37
CA ARG A 79 23.74 -11.68 1.43
C ARG A 79 22.41 -11.22 0.88
N LEU A 80 21.68 -12.19 0.34
CA LEU A 80 20.23 -12.40 0.51
C LEU A 80 19.75 -13.63 -0.29
N ARG A 81 20.53 -14.72 -0.28
CA ARG A 81 19.92 -16.02 -0.55
C ARG A 81 18.98 -16.30 0.62
N LEU A 82 17.68 -16.13 0.40
CA LEU A 82 16.67 -16.78 1.23
C LEU A 82 17.04 -18.27 1.25
N SER A 83 17.63 -18.73 2.35
CA SER A 83 17.64 -20.16 2.62
C SER A 83 16.18 -20.52 2.82
N ALA A 84 15.57 -21.15 1.81
CA ALA A 84 14.33 -21.86 2.04
C ALA A 84 14.55 -22.74 3.29
N PRO A 85 13.67 -22.67 4.31
CA PRO A 85 13.84 -23.52 5.47
C PRO A 85 13.90 -24.96 4.96
N VAL A 86 14.99 -25.64 5.27
CA VAL A 86 15.12 -27.08 5.04
C VAL A 86 14.06 -27.72 5.90
N ASP A 87 13.01 -28.20 5.26
CA ASP A 87 11.90 -29.01 5.80
C ASP A 87 11.73 -28.87 7.33
N GLU A 88 11.19 -27.72 7.78
CA GLU A 88 10.58 -27.72 9.10
C GLU A 88 9.45 -28.75 9.06
N PRO A 89 9.39 -29.69 10.02
CA PRO A 89 8.32 -30.68 10.05
C PRO A 89 6.99 -29.93 10.14
N LEU A 90 6.20 -30.03 9.07
CA LEU A 90 4.93 -29.34 8.80
C LEU A 90 3.81 -29.59 9.85
N PHE A 91 4.11 -30.19 11.00
CA PHE A 91 3.16 -30.46 12.07
C PHE A 91 3.85 -30.41 13.44
N THR A 92 4.12 -29.21 13.95
CA THR A 92 4.15 -29.00 15.40
C THR A 92 3.00 -28.11 15.78
N ILE A 93 1.94 -28.74 16.27
CA ILE A 93 0.85 -28.04 16.97
C ILE A 93 1.52 -27.30 18.13
N TYR A 94 1.62 -25.98 18.01
CA TYR A 94 2.00 -25.14 19.13
C TYR A 94 0.91 -25.30 20.20
N LYS A 95 1.21 -26.05 21.26
CA LYS A 95 0.45 -26.03 22.49
C LYS A 95 0.83 -24.72 23.19
N PRO A 96 -0.07 -23.74 23.32
CA PRO A 96 0.24 -22.57 24.11
C PRO A 96 0.59 -23.02 25.53
N GLU A 97 1.76 -22.59 26.00
CA GLU A 97 2.09 -22.70 27.41
C GLU A 97 1.02 -21.92 28.18
N ALA A 98 0.39 -22.57 29.15
CA ALA A 98 -0.74 -22.02 29.87
C ALA A 98 -0.32 -20.69 30.52
N LEU A 99 -0.88 -19.59 30.03
CA LEU A 99 -0.79 -18.31 30.71
C LEU A 99 -1.31 -18.49 32.14
N PRO A 100 -0.67 -17.91 33.17
CA PRO A 100 -1.24 -17.90 34.50
C PRO A 100 -2.62 -17.26 34.41
N ALA A 101 -3.61 -17.91 35.02
CA ALA A 101 -4.99 -17.45 35.03
C ALA A 101 -5.04 -16.00 35.50
N VAL A 102 -5.39 -15.09 34.59
CA VAL A 102 -5.76 -13.74 34.97
C VAL A 102 -7.05 -13.87 35.74
N GLU A 103 -7.00 -13.58 37.04
CA GLU A 103 -8.21 -13.43 37.84
C GLU A 103 -9.15 -12.45 37.13
N PRO A 104 -10.45 -12.78 37.00
CA PRO A 104 -11.39 -11.89 36.34
C PRO A 104 -11.40 -10.56 37.09
N VAL A 105 -10.89 -9.52 36.44
CA VAL A 105 -11.04 -8.14 36.90
C VAL A 105 -12.53 -7.91 37.08
N SER A 106 -12.93 -7.74 38.33
CA SER A 106 -14.28 -7.39 38.70
C SER A 106 -14.62 -6.07 38.01
N ALA A 107 -15.44 -6.14 36.97
CA ALA A 107 -15.99 -4.95 36.34
C ALA A 107 -16.72 -4.15 37.44
N SER A 108 -16.18 -2.97 37.73
CA SER A 108 -16.83 -2.01 38.61
C SER A 108 -18.17 -1.67 37.97
N VAL A 109 -19.26 -2.16 38.56
CA VAL A 109 -20.61 -1.82 38.15
C VAL A 109 -20.75 -0.31 38.34
N ILE A 110 -20.70 0.42 37.23
CA ILE A 110 -21.08 1.82 37.15
C ILE A 110 -22.45 1.92 37.83
N ALA A 111 -22.50 2.72 38.89
CA ALA A 111 -23.71 3.03 39.62
C ALA A 111 -24.80 3.43 38.63
N GLN A 112 -25.82 2.59 38.49
CA GLN A 112 -27.00 2.92 37.73
C GLN A 112 -27.65 4.14 38.38
N LYS A 113 -27.63 5.24 37.64
CA LYS A 113 -28.37 6.46 37.94
C LYS A 113 -29.83 6.06 38.17
N LYS A 114 -30.36 6.33 39.37
CA LYS A 114 -31.75 6.10 39.73
C LYS A 114 -32.63 6.87 38.74
N GLN A 115 -33.21 6.16 37.77
CA GLN A 115 -34.22 6.72 36.89
C GLN A 115 -35.51 6.96 37.70
N PRO A 116 -36.31 7.98 37.34
CA PRO A 116 -37.54 8.31 38.07
C PRO A 116 -38.52 7.14 38.02
N ASP A 117 -39.28 6.93 39.10
CA ASP A 117 -40.33 5.91 39.21
C ASP A 117 -41.32 6.08 38.04
N ILE A 118 -41.16 5.23 37.02
CA ILE A 118 -42.11 5.15 35.92
C ILE A 118 -43.35 4.46 36.49
N GLU A 119 -44.50 5.14 36.51
CA GLU A 119 -45.76 4.51 36.90
C GLU A 119 -45.97 3.21 36.10
N PRO A 120 -46.45 2.11 36.72
CA PRO A 120 -46.61 0.80 36.07
C PRO A 120 -47.38 0.84 34.74
N ARG A 121 -48.26 1.83 34.56
CA ARG A 121 -48.99 2.06 33.31
C ARG A 121 -48.11 2.55 32.17
N ALA A 122 -47.11 3.41 32.41
CA ALA A 122 -46.22 3.91 31.37
C ALA A 122 -45.20 2.83 30.92
N ALA A 123 -44.77 1.94 31.82
CA ALA A 123 -43.91 0.80 31.46
C ALA A 123 -44.62 -0.23 30.56
N SER A 124 -45.96 -0.31 30.63
CA SER A 124 -46.76 -1.24 29.82
C SER A 124 -46.87 -0.87 28.33
N GLN A 125 -46.48 0.35 27.94
CA GLN A 125 -46.50 0.83 26.55
C GLN A 125 -45.18 0.59 25.80
N TYR A 126 -44.07 0.32 26.51
CA TYR A 126 -42.73 0.21 25.93
C TYR A 126 -42.03 -1.13 26.23
N SER A 127 -42.67 -2.05 26.96
CA SER A 127 -42.12 -3.35 27.33
C SER A 127 -43.05 -4.49 26.95
N SER A 128 -42.49 -5.57 26.40
CA SER A 128 -43.18 -6.82 26.11
C SER A 128 -43.31 -7.73 27.34
N LEU A 129 -43.06 -7.24 28.55
CA LEU A 129 -43.21 -7.97 29.82
C LEU A 129 -44.54 -7.61 30.49
N ASP A 130 -45.29 -8.61 30.99
CA ASP A 130 -46.50 -8.37 31.76
C ASP A 130 -46.19 -8.26 33.26
N PHE A 131 -46.34 -7.07 33.83
CA PHE A 131 -46.17 -6.84 35.26
C PHE A 131 -47.51 -6.81 36.03
N SER A 132 -48.65 -6.94 35.33
CA SER A 132 -49.99 -6.70 35.91
C SER A 132 -50.37 -7.73 36.98
N TRP A 133 -49.92 -8.98 36.81
CA TRP A 133 -50.22 -10.12 37.68
C TRP A 133 -48.98 -10.80 38.26
N PHE A 134 -47.80 -10.17 38.11
CA PHE A 134 -46.55 -10.65 38.65
C PHE A 134 -46.38 -10.25 40.12
N SER A 135 -45.80 -11.13 40.92
CA SER A 135 -45.36 -10.82 42.29
C SER A 135 -44.03 -11.53 42.58
N ALA A 136 -43.12 -10.84 43.25
CA ALA A 136 -41.83 -11.42 43.66
C ALA A 136 -41.98 -12.54 44.71
N GLN A 137 -43.14 -12.61 45.37
CA GLN A 137 -43.56 -13.70 46.23
C GLN A 137 -44.71 -14.45 45.55
N PRO A 138 -44.92 -15.76 45.79
CA PRO A 138 -46.04 -16.51 45.22
C PRO A 138 -47.39 -16.16 45.90
N ARG A 139 -47.64 -14.87 46.15
CA ARG A 139 -48.83 -14.29 46.77
C ARG A 139 -49.21 -13.01 46.01
N LEU A 140 -50.50 -12.83 45.81
CA LEU A 140 -51.06 -11.62 45.23
C LEU A 140 -50.87 -10.44 46.20
N THR A 141 -50.57 -9.26 45.65
CA THR A 141 -50.64 -8.00 46.42
C THR A 141 -52.10 -7.63 46.70
N GLU A 142 -52.36 -6.75 47.66
CA GLU A 142 -53.74 -6.30 47.98
C GLU A 142 -54.45 -5.70 46.75
N LEU A 143 -53.74 -4.93 45.93
CA LEU A 143 -54.27 -4.36 44.69
C LEU A 143 -54.61 -5.44 43.66
N GLN A 144 -53.76 -6.45 43.50
CA GLN A 144 -54.01 -7.57 42.60
C GLN A 144 -55.14 -8.46 43.10
N GLN A 145 -55.25 -8.66 44.42
CA GLN A 145 -56.35 -9.41 45.03
C GLN A 145 -57.69 -8.70 44.77
N ALA A 146 -57.75 -7.38 45.01
CA ALA A 146 -58.93 -6.57 44.71
C ALA A 146 -59.29 -6.60 43.22
N SER A 147 -58.29 -6.57 42.33
CA SER A 147 -58.50 -6.73 40.88
C SER A 147 -59.03 -8.11 40.52
N LEU A 148 -58.47 -9.19 41.09
CA LEU A 148 -58.89 -10.57 40.82
C LEU A 148 -60.33 -10.82 41.28
N ASP A 149 -60.70 -10.23 42.42
CA ASP A 149 -62.04 -10.32 42.96
C ASP A 149 -63.10 -9.73 42.01
N THR A 150 -62.74 -8.80 41.12
CA THR A 150 -63.65 -8.31 40.07
C THR A 150 -63.98 -9.33 38.97
N PHE A 151 -63.22 -10.43 38.88
CA PHE A 151 -63.46 -11.53 37.92
C PHE A 151 -64.25 -12.70 38.52
N VAL A 152 -64.56 -12.66 39.82
CA VAL A 152 -65.28 -13.73 40.52
C VAL A 152 -66.74 -13.72 40.07
N LEU A 153 -67.24 -14.92 39.77
CA LEU A 153 -68.61 -15.15 39.35
C LEU A 153 -69.33 -16.00 40.39
N ASP A 154 -70.49 -15.52 40.84
CA ASP A 154 -71.39 -16.29 41.72
C ASP A 154 -72.38 -17.06 40.84
N LEU A 155 -71.93 -18.22 40.37
CA LEU A 155 -72.66 -19.10 39.45
C LEU A 155 -72.69 -20.51 40.02
N ASP A 156 -73.88 -21.11 40.07
CA ASP A 156 -74.03 -22.53 40.39
C ASP A 156 -73.69 -23.37 39.16
N LEU A 157 -72.52 -24.00 39.21
CA LEU A 157 -72.00 -24.87 38.15
C LEU A 157 -72.45 -26.34 38.30
N SER A 158 -73.43 -26.64 39.16
CA SER A 158 -73.96 -27.99 39.38
C SER A 158 -74.48 -28.68 38.11
N GLN A 159 -74.93 -27.90 37.11
CA GLN A 159 -75.36 -28.40 35.80
C GLN A 159 -74.29 -28.30 34.69
N GLY A 160 -73.03 -27.98 35.02
CA GLY A 160 -71.92 -27.91 34.08
C GLY A 160 -71.29 -29.27 33.76
N THR A 161 -70.74 -29.42 32.56
CA THR A 161 -69.98 -30.62 32.16
C THR A 161 -68.50 -30.44 32.45
N ARG A 162 -67.93 -31.28 33.32
CA ARG A 162 -66.51 -31.22 33.68
C ARG A 162 -65.66 -32.03 32.70
N ILE A 163 -64.61 -31.43 32.18
CA ILE A 163 -63.64 -32.13 31.32
C ILE A 163 -62.77 -33.04 32.19
N GLU A 164 -62.82 -34.36 31.96
CA GLU A 164 -62.10 -35.34 32.80
C GLU A 164 -60.74 -35.78 32.24
N VAL A 165 -60.44 -35.47 30.97
CA VAL A 165 -59.24 -35.96 30.26
C VAL A 165 -58.58 -34.86 29.44
N GLY A 166 -57.25 -34.93 29.31
CA GLY A 166 -56.47 -34.04 28.44
C GLY A 166 -56.02 -32.72 29.10
N PRO A 167 -55.48 -31.77 28.31
CA PRO A 167 -54.86 -30.54 28.82
C PRO A 167 -55.83 -29.57 29.50
N LEU A 168 -57.15 -29.72 29.28
CA LEU A 168 -58.21 -28.94 29.92
C LEU A 168 -58.90 -29.68 31.07
N LYS A 169 -58.34 -30.80 31.55
CA LYS A 169 -58.91 -31.57 32.65
C LYS A 169 -59.17 -30.67 33.86
N GLY A 170 -60.40 -30.71 34.37
CA GLY A 170 -60.87 -29.92 35.50
C GLY A 170 -61.61 -28.62 35.14
N VAL A 171 -61.59 -28.19 33.87
CA VAL A 171 -62.41 -27.07 33.36
C VAL A 171 -63.87 -27.52 33.24
N ILE A 172 -64.80 -26.65 33.62
CA ILE A 172 -66.25 -26.89 33.60
C ILE A 172 -66.87 -26.07 32.46
N ASN A 173 -67.57 -26.74 31.55
CA ASN A 173 -68.32 -26.07 30.48
C ASN A 173 -69.80 -25.95 30.88
N HIS A 174 -70.32 -24.73 30.88
CA HIS A 174 -71.72 -24.43 31.20
C HIS A 174 -72.21 -23.30 30.28
N GLU A 175 -73.38 -23.48 29.65
CA GLU A 175 -73.98 -22.52 28.70
C GLU A 175 -73.03 -22.02 27.60
N GLY A 176 -72.20 -22.90 27.03
CA GLY A 176 -71.28 -22.56 25.94
C GLY A 176 -70.04 -21.75 26.35
N LYS A 177 -69.84 -21.52 27.67
CA LYS A 177 -68.65 -20.87 28.24
C LYS A 177 -67.87 -21.86 29.12
N SER A 178 -66.57 -21.60 29.28
CA SER A 178 -65.66 -22.41 30.09
C SER A 178 -65.30 -21.71 31.39
N TYR A 179 -65.29 -22.46 32.48
CA TYR A 179 -65.03 -21.96 33.84
C TYR A 179 -64.02 -22.85 34.58
N VAL A 180 -63.29 -22.25 35.51
CA VAL A 180 -62.39 -22.95 36.43
C VAL A 180 -62.71 -22.52 37.86
N GLN A 181 -62.74 -23.49 38.77
CA GLN A 181 -62.88 -23.26 40.19
C GLN A 181 -61.50 -23.28 40.86
N ILE A 182 -61.14 -22.18 41.52
CA ILE A 182 -59.88 -22.03 42.26
C ILE A 182 -60.25 -21.69 43.71
N GLY A 183 -60.03 -22.64 44.62
CA GLY A 183 -60.56 -22.55 45.98
C GLY A 183 -62.09 -22.53 45.99
N ALA A 184 -62.70 -21.58 46.70
CA ALA A 184 -64.16 -21.41 46.76
C ALA A 184 -64.74 -20.47 45.68
N LYS A 185 -63.91 -19.95 44.77
CA LYS A 185 -64.30 -18.94 43.78
C LYS A 185 -64.28 -19.51 42.36
N THR A 186 -65.25 -19.10 41.57
CA THR A 186 -65.41 -19.50 40.16
C THR A 186 -64.99 -18.37 39.23
N TYR A 187 -64.19 -18.69 38.21
CA TYR A 187 -63.70 -17.75 37.21
C TYR A 187 -64.01 -18.23 35.80
N ARG A 188 -64.43 -17.31 34.92
CA ARG A 188 -64.51 -17.58 33.48
C ARG A 188 -63.10 -17.63 32.90
N VAL A 189 -62.88 -18.59 32.01
CA VAL A 189 -61.59 -18.78 31.35
C VAL A 189 -61.71 -18.69 29.83
N GLY A 190 -60.70 -18.06 29.24
CA GLY A 190 -60.47 -18.02 27.79
C GLY A 190 -59.18 -18.75 27.42
N ARG A 191 -58.80 -18.63 26.15
CA ARG A 191 -57.52 -19.13 25.62
C ARG A 191 -56.72 -17.98 25.03
N ASP A 192 -55.43 -17.96 25.38
CA ASP A 192 -54.40 -17.14 24.75
C ASP A 192 -53.33 -18.07 24.12
N ALA A 193 -52.38 -17.53 23.37
CA ALA A 193 -51.32 -18.26 22.66
C ALA A 193 -50.47 -19.17 23.55
N ASP A 194 -50.40 -18.88 24.85
CA ASP A 194 -49.57 -19.61 25.83
C ASP A 194 -50.36 -20.52 26.79
N GLY A 195 -51.71 -20.51 26.75
CA GLY A 195 -52.53 -21.36 27.63
C GLY A 195 -53.86 -20.78 28.08
N LEU A 196 -54.37 -21.28 29.21
CA LEU A 196 -55.65 -20.90 29.79
C LEU A 196 -55.48 -19.63 30.63
N VAL A 197 -56.36 -18.64 30.44
CA VAL A 197 -56.30 -17.33 31.12
C VAL A 197 -57.66 -16.96 31.66
N ILE A 198 -57.72 -16.31 32.84
CA ILE A 198 -58.98 -15.77 33.35
C ILE A 198 -59.45 -14.65 32.41
N GLN A 199 -60.72 -14.66 32.04
CA GLN A 199 -61.32 -13.68 31.12
C GLN A 199 -62.53 -13.04 31.79
N ASP A 200 -62.65 -11.72 31.72
CA ASP A 200 -63.82 -11.00 32.23
C ASP A 200 -65.07 -11.40 31.44
N ASP A 201 -66.17 -11.66 32.14
CA ASP A 201 -67.42 -12.06 31.49
C ASP A 201 -68.09 -10.91 30.71
N ARG A 202 -67.93 -9.67 31.20
CA ARG A 202 -68.53 -8.46 30.64
C ARG A 202 -67.64 -7.77 29.61
N GLN A 203 -66.32 -8.00 29.66
CA GLN A 203 -65.34 -7.42 28.75
C GLN A 203 -64.37 -8.49 28.22
N PRO A 204 -64.67 -9.13 27.07
CA PRO A 204 -63.87 -10.23 26.54
C PRO A 204 -62.38 -9.91 26.30
N GLU A 205 -62.02 -8.64 26.12
CA GLU A 205 -60.64 -8.19 25.92
C GLU A 205 -59.88 -7.94 27.24
N ARG A 206 -60.56 -7.95 28.38
CA ARG A 206 -59.97 -7.79 29.71
C ARG A 206 -59.57 -9.16 30.26
N PHE A 207 -58.27 -9.43 30.26
CA PHE A 207 -57.69 -10.67 30.78
C PHE A 207 -57.15 -10.52 32.20
N GLY A 208 -57.43 -11.53 33.03
CA GLY A 208 -56.86 -11.73 34.36
C GLY A 208 -55.56 -12.54 34.33
N PRO A 209 -55.11 -13.08 35.47
CA PRO A 209 -53.90 -13.89 35.53
C PRO A 209 -54.03 -15.21 34.74
N ARG A 210 -52.90 -15.70 34.25
CA ARG A 210 -52.81 -17.00 33.57
C ARG A 210 -52.96 -18.14 34.58
N LEU A 211 -53.36 -19.31 34.10
CA LEU A 211 -53.58 -20.50 34.91
C LEU A 211 -52.55 -21.59 34.59
N ARG A 212 -52.03 -22.21 35.64
CA ARG A 212 -51.17 -23.40 35.57
C ARG A 212 -51.76 -24.52 36.41
N ARG A 213 -51.38 -25.76 36.15
CA ARG A 213 -51.73 -26.90 37.00
C ARG A 213 -50.62 -27.13 38.03
N ASP A 214 -50.98 -27.50 39.25
CA ASP A 214 -50.03 -28.02 40.24
C ASP A 214 -49.73 -29.51 39.99
N GLU A 215 -48.83 -30.08 40.80
CA GLU A 215 -48.45 -31.50 40.73
C GLU A 215 -49.62 -32.45 41.06
N ALA A 216 -50.66 -31.95 41.73
CA ALA A 216 -51.91 -32.66 42.01
C ALA A 216 -52.96 -32.50 40.90
N GLY A 217 -52.67 -31.73 39.84
CA GLY A 217 -53.56 -31.50 38.71
C GLY A 217 -54.68 -30.48 38.96
N GLN A 218 -54.64 -29.71 40.06
CA GLN A 218 -55.56 -28.60 40.34
C GLN A 218 -55.09 -27.31 39.66
N TRP A 219 -56.04 -26.46 39.28
CA TRP A 219 -55.74 -25.17 38.65
C TRP A 219 -55.36 -24.12 39.70
N GLN A 220 -54.24 -23.43 39.47
CA GLN A 220 -53.75 -22.34 40.29
C GLN A 220 -53.31 -21.17 39.41
N LEU A 221 -53.20 -19.99 40.01
CA LEU A 221 -52.70 -18.80 39.33
C LEU A 221 -51.22 -18.95 39.00
N ASP A 222 -50.84 -18.57 37.78
CA ASP A 222 -49.45 -18.45 37.36
C ASP A 222 -48.97 -17.01 37.59
N LEU A 223 -48.34 -16.78 38.74
CA LEU A 223 -47.81 -15.47 39.15
C LEU A 223 -46.35 -15.26 38.73
N ARG A 224 -45.79 -16.14 37.89
CA ARG A 224 -44.40 -16.04 37.41
C ARG A 224 -44.28 -14.94 36.35
N LEU A 225 -43.10 -14.31 36.29
CA LEU A 225 -42.85 -13.26 35.29
C LEU A 225 -42.89 -13.86 33.88
N GLY A 226 -43.84 -13.41 33.07
CA GLY A 226 -44.02 -13.84 31.67
C GLY A 226 -43.90 -12.68 30.69
N LEU A 227 -43.41 -12.97 29.47
CA LEU A 227 -43.50 -12.04 28.35
C LEU A 227 -44.96 -11.96 27.87
N ARG A 228 -45.52 -10.76 27.69
CA ARG A 228 -46.77 -10.54 26.95
C ARG A 228 -46.61 -11.13 25.55
N GLY A 229 -47.37 -12.17 25.24
CA GLY A 229 -47.42 -12.78 23.92
C GLY A 229 -46.20 -13.61 23.51
N GLY A 230 -45.53 -14.29 24.45
CA GLY A 230 -44.55 -15.35 24.18
C GLY A 230 -43.58 -15.09 23.02
N GLY A 231 -42.40 -14.53 23.28
CA GLY A 231 -41.40 -14.23 22.23
C GLY A 231 -41.20 -15.39 21.24
N PRO A 232 -40.93 -15.12 19.95
CA PRO A 232 -41.20 -16.07 18.87
C PRO A 232 -40.17 -17.20 18.83
N LYS A 233 -40.33 -18.20 19.71
CA LYS A 233 -39.44 -19.37 19.84
C LYS A 233 -39.29 -20.10 18.51
N LYS A 234 -40.38 -20.23 17.74
CA LYS A 234 -40.38 -20.84 16.40
C LYS A 234 -39.57 -20.02 15.39
N THR A 235 -39.67 -18.69 15.41
CA THR A 235 -38.92 -17.82 14.49
C THR A 235 -37.43 -17.78 14.82
N ILE A 236 -37.07 -17.75 16.11
CA ILE A 236 -35.67 -17.82 16.56
C ILE A 236 -35.08 -19.21 16.25
N GLN A 237 -35.85 -20.28 16.43
CA GLN A 237 -35.45 -21.64 16.07
C GLN A 237 -35.26 -21.78 14.54
N ALA A 238 -36.20 -21.28 13.74
CA ALA A 238 -36.07 -21.27 12.27
C ALA A 238 -34.87 -20.44 11.80
N LEU A 239 -34.56 -19.32 12.47
CA LEU A 239 -33.36 -18.54 12.19
C LEU A 239 -32.08 -19.31 12.53
N ARG A 240 -32.06 -20.03 13.66
CA ARG A 240 -30.93 -20.90 14.06
C ARG A 240 -30.74 -22.04 13.07
N GLU A 241 -31.80 -22.74 12.71
CA GLU A 241 -31.80 -23.82 11.71
C GLU A 241 -31.28 -23.30 10.36
N LYS A 242 -31.74 -22.12 9.92
CA LYS A 242 -31.25 -21.47 8.69
C LYS A 242 -29.76 -21.11 8.77
N LYS A 243 -29.28 -20.62 9.92
CA LYS A 243 -27.84 -20.36 10.13
C LYS A 243 -27.03 -21.65 10.10
N THR A 244 -27.48 -22.70 10.78
CA THR A 244 -26.83 -24.02 10.78
C THR A 244 -26.79 -24.64 9.39
N GLN A 245 -27.88 -24.57 8.62
CA GLN A 245 -27.91 -25.04 7.23
C GLN A 245 -26.93 -24.26 6.34
N LYS A 246 -26.85 -22.93 6.48
CA LYS A 246 -25.87 -22.12 5.75
C LYS A 246 -24.43 -22.50 6.10
N VAL A 247 -24.13 -22.70 7.39
CA VAL A 247 -22.79 -23.12 7.83
C VAL A 247 -22.47 -24.53 7.34
N ALA A 248 -23.42 -25.46 7.36
CA ALA A 248 -23.23 -26.81 6.82
C ALA A 248 -22.92 -26.80 5.31
N ALA A 249 -23.59 -25.93 4.53
CA ALA A 249 -23.28 -25.76 3.11
C ALA A 249 -21.86 -25.19 2.89
N LEU A 250 -21.46 -24.18 3.68
CA LEU A 250 -20.10 -23.63 3.64
C LEU A 250 -19.05 -24.65 4.09
N GLN A 251 -19.37 -25.54 5.03
CA GLN A 251 -18.49 -26.61 5.48
C GLN A 251 -18.25 -27.63 4.37
N GLN A 252 -19.29 -28.03 3.62
CA GLN A 252 -19.16 -28.92 2.47
C GLN A 252 -18.33 -28.28 1.35
N GLU A 253 -18.50 -26.98 1.11
CA GLU A 253 -17.67 -26.22 0.18
C GLU A 253 -16.20 -26.21 0.62
N ALA A 254 -15.94 -25.99 1.93
CA ALA A 254 -14.60 -26.04 2.48
C ALA A 254 -13.97 -27.44 2.36
N GLU A 255 -14.69 -28.52 2.64
CA GLU A 255 -14.19 -29.90 2.49
C GLU A 255 -13.77 -30.19 1.04
N ARG A 256 -14.58 -29.76 0.07
CA ARG A 256 -14.25 -29.90 -1.35
C ARG A 256 -12.98 -29.15 -1.74
N LEU A 257 -12.85 -27.90 -1.26
CA LEU A 257 -11.65 -27.09 -1.50
C LEU A 257 -10.41 -27.72 -0.84
N ASP A 258 -10.56 -28.33 0.34
CA ASP A 258 -9.45 -28.97 1.06
C ASP A 258 -8.88 -30.16 0.28
N GLU A 259 -9.75 -31.05 -0.22
CA GLU A 259 -9.34 -32.16 -1.08
C GLU A 259 -8.63 -31.68 -2.35
N GLU A 260 -9.11 -30.59 -2.92
CA GLU A 260 -8.56 -29.98 -4.12
C GLU A 260 -7.17 -29.37 -3.86
N LEU A 261 -7.00 -28.67 -2.73
CA LEU A 261 -5.74 -28.09 -2.29
C LEU A 261 -4.70 -29.16 -1.96
N LEU A 262 -5.11 -30.25 -1.28
CA LEU A 262 -4.24 -31.41 -1.01
C LEU A 262 -3.75 -32.08 -2.29
N ARG A 263 -4.60 -32.16 -3.33
CA ARG A 263 -4.20 -32.69 -4.63
C ARG A 263 -3.14 -31.83 -5.29
N ARG A 264 -3.33 -30.51 -5.30
CA ARG A 264 -2.37 -29.55 -5.87
C ARG A 264 -1.07 -29.49 -5.08
N ASP A 265 -1.13 -29.58 -3.75
CA ASP A 265 0.06 -29.66 -2.90
C ASP A 265 0.99 -30.81 -3.30
N ARG A 266 0.42 -31.99 -3.58
CA ARG A 266 1.22 -33.13 -4.07
C ARG A 266 1.89 -32.85 -5.40
N VAL A 267 1.22 -32.15 -6.31
CA VAL A 267 1.78 -31.77 -7.62
C VAL A 267 2.90 -30.74 -7.46
N LEU A 268 2.72 -29.76 -6.57
CA LEU A 268 3.74 -28.77 -6.25
C LEU A 268 5.00 -29.44 -5.70
N LYS A 269 4.88 -30.30 -4.68
CA LYS A 269 6.00 -31.05 -4.11
C LYS A 269 6.72 -31.92 -5.15
N LEU A 270 5.97 -32.63 -5.99
CA LEU A 270 6.56 -33.41 -7.08
C LEU A 270 7.34 -32.50 -8.05
N THR A 271 6.81 -31.32 -8.36
CA THR A 271 7.47 -30.36 -9.26
C THR A 271 8.74 -29.79 -8.62
N GLU A 272 8.74 -29.52 -7.30
CA GLU A 272 9.94 -29.12 -6.54
C GLU A 272 11.03 -30.20 -6.59
N GLU A 273 10.67 -31.47 -6.44
CA GLU A 273 11.63 -32.58 -6.60
C GLU A 273 12.20 -32.66 -8.02
N LEU A 274 11.36 -32.45 -9.03
CA LEU A 274 11.79 -32.49 -10.44
C LEU A 274 12.71 -31.31 -10.79
N LEU A 275 12.47 -30.13 -10.21
CA LEU A 275 13.35 -28.96 -10.33
C LEU A 275 14.76 -29.27 -9.81
N THR A 276 14.86 -30.00 -8.70
CA THR A 276 16.16 -30.38 -8.12
C THR A 276 16.84 -31.50 -8.91
N LYS A 277 16.08 -32.49 -9.37
CA LYS A 277 16.62 -33.68 -10.07
C LYS A 277 17.04 -33.41 -11.51
N PHE A 278 16.41 -32.46 -12.20
CA PHE A 278 16.60 -32.23 -13.65
C PHE A 278 16.88 -30.74 -13.95
N PRO A 279 18.07 -30.23 -13.60
CA PRO A 279 18.41 -28.81 -13.81
C PRO A 279 18.35 -28.39 -15.29
N ASP A 280 18.64 -29.29 -16.23
CA ASP A 280 18.59 -28.99 -17.68
C ASP A 280 17.17 -28.66 -18.19
N ARG A 281 16.13 -29.05 -17.45
CA ARG A 281 14.72 -28.78 -17.78
C ARG A 281 14.09 -27.77 -16.84
N ARG A 282 14.91 -27.00 -16.12
CA ARG A 282 14.48 -26.07 -15.08
C ARG A 282 13.38 -25.13 -15.54
N ALA A 283 13.57 -24.44 -16.67
CA ALA A 283 12.58 -23.48 -17.19
C ALA A 283 11.17 -24.09 -17.30
N THR A 284 11.05 -25.28 -17.90
CA THR A 284 9.78 -26.00 -18.03
C THR A 284 9.15 -26.33 -16.68
N PHE A 285 9.96 -26.75 -15.70
CA PHE A 285 9.45 -27.08 -14.38
C PHE A 285 9.11 -25.84 -13.55
N VAL A 286 9.79 -24.70 -13.74
CA VAL A 286 9.44 -23.43 -13.12
C VAL A 286 8.08 -22.94 -13.65
N ASP A 287 7.86 -23.01 -14.96
CA ASP A 287 6.57 -22.68 -15.58
C ASP A 287 5.44 -23.57 -15.04
N ARG A 288 5.72 -24.88 -14.89
CA ARG A 288 4.77 -25.82 -14.30
C ARG A 288 4.49 -25.50 -12.83
N TYR A 289 5.53 -25.19 -12.05
CA TYR A 289 5.41 -24.86 -10.63
C TYR A 289 4.58 -23.58 -10.43
N GLU A 290 4.88 -22.53 -11.18
CA GLU A 290 4.13 -21.27 -11.12
C GLU A 290 2.65 -21.47 -11.46
N ALA A 291 2.32 -22.18 -12.54
CA ALA A 291 0.94 -22.43 -12.93
C ALA A 291 0.16 -23.21 -11.86
N GLU A 292 0.79 -24.23 -11.25
CA GLU A 292 0.17 -24.99 -10.16
C GLU A 292 0.08 -24.16 -8.87
N LEU A 293 1.05 -23.29 -8.59
CA LEU A 293 1.03 -22.41 -7.43
C LEU A 293 -0.05 -21.34 -7.56
N GLU A 294 -0.25 -20.79 -8.76
CA GLU A 294 -1.34 -19.87 -9.08
C GLU A 294 -2.70 -20.51 -8.79
N ALA A 295 -2.93 -21.72 -9.29
CA ALA A 295 -4.16 -22.46 -9.07
C ALA A 295 -4.35 -22.84 -7.60
N TRP A 296 -3.27 -23.21 -6.90
CA TRP A 296 -3.30 -23.50 -5.46
C TRP A 296 -3.60 -22.24 -4.64
N ARG A 297 -2.97 -21.10 -4.95
CA ARG A 297 -3.22 -19.82 -4.29
C ARG A 297 -4.67 -19.40 -4.43
N ALA A 298 -5.24 -19.46 -5.63
CA ALA A 298 -6.65 -19.14 -5.85
C ALA A 298 -7.57 -19.98 -4.95
N GLY A 299 -7.34 -21.30 -4.88
CA GLY A 299 -8.09 -22.19 -3.98
C GLY A 299 -7.88 -21.88 -2.50
N VAL A 300 -6.68 -21.43 -2.10
CA VAL A 300 -6.39 -21.00 -0.72
C VAL A 300 -7.16 -19.72 -0.36
N LEU A 301 -7.21 -18.74 -1.26
CA LEU A 301 -7.96 -17.51 -1.04
C LEU A 301 -9.47 -17.78 -0.96
N ASP A 302 -9.99 -18.67 -1.81
CA ASP A 302 -11.37 -19.13 -1.75
C ASP A 302 -11.67 -19.84 -0.43
N MET A 303 -10.76 -20.72 0.02
CA MET A 303 -10.85 -21.39 1.32
C MET A 303 -10.89 -20.39 2.49
N ILE A 304 -10.02 -19.39 2.50
CA ILE A 304 -10.00 -18.33 3.52
C ILE A 304 -11.33 -17.57 3.51
N ASN A 305 -11.86 -17.24 2.32
CA ASN A 305 -13.14 -16.54 2.17
C ASN A 305 -14.32 -17.39 2.70
N VAL A 306 -14.39 -18.67 2.32
CA VAL A 306 -15.42 -19.61 2.81
C VAL A 306 -15.36 -19.74 4.34
N LYS A 307 -14.17 -19.94 4.91
CA LYS A 307 -13.97 -20.04 6.36
C LYS A 307 -14.34 -18.72 7.08
N THR A 308 -14.00 -17.57 6.49
CA THR A 308 -14.35 -16.25 7.04
C THR A 308 -15.86 -16.03 7.06
N ARG A 309 -16.56 -16.35 5.96
CA ARG A 309 -18.03 -16.30 5.89
C ARG A 309 -18.68 -17.24 6.90
N SER A 310 -18.14 -18.44 7.09
CA SER A 310 -18.62 -19.39 8.10
C SER A 310 -18.46 -18.83 9.52
N ASN A 311 -17.27 -18.29 9.85
CA ASN A 311 -16.94 -17.68 11.14
C ASN A 311 -17.83 -16.46 11.48
N GLN A 312 -18.24 -15.67 10.48
CA GLN A 312 -19.18 -14.55 10.67
C GLN A 312 -20.61 -15.02 11.03
N ILE A 313 -21.01 -16.23 10.64
CA ILE A 313 -22.34 -16.79 10.95
C ILE A 313 -22.32 -17.53 12.29
N ILE A 314 -21.35 -18.42 12.47
CA ILE A 314 -21.08 -19.18 13.69
C ILE A 314 -19.56 -19.13 13.95
N PRO A 315 -19.09 -18.52 15.06
CA PRO A 315 -17.67 -18.47 15.39
C PRO A 315 -17.04 -19.86 15.42
N LEU A 316 -15.95 -20.04 14.68
CA LEU A 316 -15.22 -21.30 14.57
C LEU A 316 -14.04 -21.32 15.54
N GLU A 317 -13.89 -22.41 16.28
CA GLU A 317 -12.76 -22.59 17.19
C GLU A 317 -11.43 -22.66 16.42
N GLY A 318 -10.43 -21.90 16.87
CA GLY A 318 -9.10 -21.86 16.24
C GLY A 318 -9.07 -21.23 14.84
N PHE A 319 -10.13 -20.52 14.42
CA PHE A 319 -10.21 -19.85 13.12
C PHE A 319 -9.00 -18.97 12.81
N GLU A 320 -8.61 -18.12 13.76
CA GLU A 320 -7.50 -17.18 13.59
C GLU A 320 -6.17 -17.90 13.38
N ALA A 321 -5.89 -18.94 14.19
CA ALA A 321 -4.66 -19.72 14.09
C ALA A 321 -4.55 -20.46 12.74
N ARG A 322 -5.63 -21.12 12.30
CA ARG A 322 -5.64 -21.83 11.01
C ARG A 322 -5.54 -20.89 9.81
N THR A 323 -6.18 -19.72 9.91
CA THR A 323 -6.09 -18.69 8.87
C THR A 323 -4.66 -18.16 8.79
N GLN A 324 -4.02 -17.91 9.93
CA GLN A 324 -2.63 -17.49 9.99
C GLN A 324 -1.68 -18.53 9.39
N GLU A 325 -1.85 -19.80 9.73
CA GLU A 325 -1.06 -20.91 9.15
C GLU A 325 -1.20 -20.95 7.63
N THR A 326 -2.42 -20.75 7.11
CA THR A 326 -2.69 -20.75 5.67
C THR A 326 -1.96 -19.61 4.96
N TRP A 327 -1.99 -18.39 5.54
CA TRP A 327 -1.24 -17.25 5.01
C TRP A 327 0.27 -17.46 5.05
N VAL A 328 0.80 -17.99 6.16
CA VAL A 328 2.21 -18.35 6.30
C VAL A 328 2.66 -19.34 5.21
N GLN A 329 1.88 -20.40 4.96
CA GLN A 329 2.19 -21.37 3.93
C GLN A 329 2.18 -20.74 2.52
N LEU A 330 1.22 -19.85 2.26
CA LEU A 330 1.16 -19.12 0.99
C LEU A 330 2.40 -18.24 0.79
N THR A 331 2.75 -17.42 1.78
CA THR A 331 3.93 -16.54 1.73
C THR A 331 5.20 -17.32 1.44
N LEU A 332 5.43 -18.43 2.14
CA LEU A 332 6.64 -19.26 1.94
C LEU A 332 6.73 -19.86 0.53
N ARG A 333 5.61 -20.22 -0.10
CA ARG A 333 5.61 -20.73 -1.48
C ARG A 333 5.85 -19.64 -2.51
N LEU A 334 5.34 -18.44 -2.26
CA LEU A 334 5.63 -17.29 -3.11
C LEU A 334 7.13 -16.99 -3.09
N PHE A 335 7.76 -16.96 -1.91
CA PHE A 335 9.23 -16.81 -1.79
C PHE A 335 10.01 -17.92 -2.51
N LYS A 336 9.52 -19.17 -2.47
CA LYS A 336 10.14 -20.26 -3.24
C LYS A 336 10.06 -19.99 -4.75
N LEU A 337 8.90 -19.57 -5.26
CA LEU A 337 8.74 -19.20 -6.67
C LEU A 337 9.69 -18.06 -7.05
N GLN A 338 9.80 -17.03 -6.20
CA GLN A 338 10.72 -15.92 -6.41
C GLN A 338 12.15 -16.40 -6.62
N ASN A 339 12.65 -17.28 -5.73
CA ASN A 339 13.98 -17.85 -5.85
C ASN A 339 14.18 -18.63 -7.16
N TYR A 340 13.17 -19.39 -7.62
CA TYR A 340 13.26 -20.12 -8.87
C TYR A 340 13.35 -19.19 -10.09
N LEU A 341 12.57 -18.10 -10.08
CA LEU A 341 12.57 -17.10 -11.14
C LEU A 341 13.88 -16.30 -11.15
N GLU A 342 14.41 -15.90 -9.99
CA GLU A 342 15.68 -15.20 -9.87
C GLU A 342 16.84 -16.03 -10.40
N GLU A 343 16.87 -17.33 -10.08
CA GLU A 343 17.90 -18.22 -10.57
C GLU A 343 17.79 -18.39 -12.09
N ALA A 344 16.58 -18.47 -12.64
CA ALA A 344 16.38 -18.47 -14.10
C ALA A 344 16.85 -17.16 -14.76
N LEU A 345 16.64 -16.01 -14.11
CA LEU A 345 17.09 -14.70 -14.60
C LEU A 345 18.62 -14.61 -14.63
N ARG A 346 19.30 -15.13 -13.60
CA ARG A 346 20.79 -15.11 -13.52
C ARG A 346 21.46 -15.86 -14.67
N GLU A 347 20.84 -16.90 -15.19
CA GLU A 347 21.35 -17.68 -16.33
C GLU A 347 21.24 -16.94 -17.67
N LEU A 348 20.39 -15.91 -17.78
CA LEU A 348 20.22 -15.17 -19.02
C LEU A 348 21.45 -14.29 -19.34
N PRO A 349 21.85 -14.19 -20.62
CA PRO A 349 23.07 -13.46 -21.01
C PRO A 349 23.00 -11.96 -20.74
N VAL A 350 21.80 -11.37 -20.80
CA VAL A 350 21.52 -9.96 -20.59
C VAL A 350 20.39 -9.82 -19.58
N SER A 351 20.61 -9.06 -18.51
CA SER A 351 19.61 -8.63 -17.53
C SER A 351 20.18 -7.41 -16.80
N ASN A 352 19.32 -6.46 -16.41
CA ASN A 352 19.74 -5.26 -15.69
C ASN A 352 20.29 -5.55 -14.29
N SER A 353 19.94 -6.70 -13.70
CA SER A 353 20.51 -7.15 -12.42
C SER A 353 21.98 -7.57 -12.51
N ARG A 354 22.58 -7.57 -13.72
CA ARG A 354 24.00 -7.89 -13.92
C ARG A 354 24.86 -6.65 -13.81
N VAL A 355 25.96 -6.75 -13.07
CA VAL A 355 26.94 -5.65 -12.90
C VAL A 355 27.48 -5.12 -14.24
N SER A 356 27.58 -5.98 -15.26
CA SER A 356 28.08 -5.60 -16.59
C SER A 356 27.03 -4.94 -17.49
N TYR A 357 25.76 -4.88 -17.09
CA TYR A 357 24.64 -4.46 -17.95
C TYR A 357 24.91 -3.10 -18.61
N THR A 358 25.21 -2.08 -17.81
CA THR A 358 25.42 -0.72 -18.28
C THR A 358 26.63 -0.60 -19.20
N ALA A 359 27.75 -1.27 -18.86
CA ALA A 359 28.95 -1.28 -19.70
C ALA A 359 28.69 -1.94 -21.05
N SER A 360 28.02 -3.10 -21.06
CA SER A 360 27.66 -3.79 -22.30
C SER A 360 26.65 -3.01 -23.14
N LEU A 361 25.71 -2.30 -22.52
CA LEU A 361 24.79 -1.40 -23.24
C LEU A 361 25.55 -0.28 -23.94
N LEU A 362 26.52 0.36 -23.28
CA LEU A 362 27.34 1.41 -23.87
C LEU A 362 28.14 0.90 -25.09
N GLU A 363 28.72 -0.30 -25.01
CA GLU A 363 29.42 -0.94 -26.12
C GLU A 363 28.49 -1.17 -27.32
N VAL A 364 27.28 -1.67 -27.07
CA VAL A 364 26.27 -1.89 -28.11
C VAL A 364 25.82 -0.57 -28.76
N LEU A 365 25.67 0.49 -27.98
CA LEU A 365 25.26 1.81 -28.50
C LEU A 365 26.36 2.50 -29.30
N ALA A 366 27.64 2.20 -29.03
CA ALA A 366 28.74 2.67 -29.85
C ALA A 366 28.67 2.12 -31.29
N GLU A 367 28.20 0.88 -31.47
CA GLU A 367 28.01 0.28 -32.80
C GLU A 367 26.88 0.93 -33.60
N ILE A 368 25.84 1.43 -32.94
CA ILE A 368 24.79 2.24 -33.59
C ILE A 368 25.39 3.50 -34.19
N ASN A 369 26.30 4.19 -33.48
CA ASN A 369 27.01 5.36 -34.01
C ASN A 369 27.87 5.02 -35.22
N ASN A 370 28.38 3.79 -35.30
CA ASN A 370 29.15 3.29 -36.43
C ASN A 370 28.25 2.84 -37.61
N GLY A 371 26.93 3.03 -37.51
CA GLY A 371 25.96 2.72 -38.56
C GLY A 371 25.43 1.29 -38.55
N SER A 372 25.67 0.52 -37.47
CA SER A 372 25.23 -0.87 -37.33
C SER A 372 24.23 -1.05 -36.20
N SER A 373 22.95 -1.30 -36.54
CA SER A 373 21.90 -1.58 -35.54
C SER A 373 21.82 -3.06 -35.14
N ALA A 374 22.51 -3.96 -35.86
CA ALA A 374 22.40 -5.40 -35.62
C ALA A 374 22.83 -5.87 -34.21
N PRO A 375 23.90 -5.32 -33.59
CA PRO A 375 24.24 -5.64 -32.19
C PRO A 375 23.14 -5.22 -31.21
N TYR A 376 22.52 -4.06 -31.44
CA TYR A 376 21.43 -3.56 -30.62
C TYR A 376 20.16 -4.41 -30.76
N GLU A 377 19.79 -4.83 -31.97
CA GLU A 377 18.63 -5.73 -32.14
C GLU A 377 18.84 -7.11 -31.48
N ARG A 378 20.08 -7.62 -31.45
CA ARG A 378 20.42 -8.84 -30.68
C ARG A 378 20.33 -8.59 -29.18
N TRP A 379 20.83 -7.46 -28.70
CA TRP A 379 20.70 -7.05 -27.30
C TRP A 379 19.23 -7.00 -26.88
N ILE A 380 18.39 -6.33 -27.68
CA ILE A 380 16.94 -6.25 -27.46
C ILE A 380 16.30 -7.64 -27.44
N THR A 381 16.70 -8.54 -28.34
CA THR A 381 16.19 -9.92 -28.34
C THR A 381 16.50 -10.66 -27.03
N ASN A 382 17.70 -10.50 -26.47
CA ASN A 382 18.07 -11.08 -25.18
C ASN A 382 17.33 -10.39 -24.02
N LEU A 383 17.23 -9.06 -24.06
CA LEU A 383 16.55 -8.28 -23.03
C LEU A 383 15.04 -8.62 -22.96
N LYS A 384 14.40 -8.93 -24.10
CA LYS A 384 13.02 -9.45 -24.14
C LYS A 384 12.84 -10.80 -23.41
N GLN A 385 13.90 -11.59 -23.25
CA GLN A 385 13.83 -12.82 -22.45
C GLN A 385 13.90 -12.51 -20.96
N ALA A 386 14.75 -11.54 -20.57
CA ALA A 386 14.84 -11.06 -19.20
C ALA A 386 13.54 -10.38 -18.76
N GLU A 387 12.97 -9.53 -19.60
CA GLU A 387 11.69 -8.85 -19.38
C GLU A 387 10.59 -9.82 -18.96
N ARG A 388 10.45 -10.97 -19.65
CA ARG A 388 9.42 -11.97 -19.30
C ARG A 388 9.59 -12.57 -17.91
N LEU A 389 10.83 -12.77 -17.46
CA LEU A 389 11.12 -13.27 -16.11
C LEU A 389 10.94 -12.16 -15.08
N GLU A 390 11.42 -10.95 -15.38
CA GLU A 390 11.26 -9.77 -14.52
C GLU A 390 9.78 -9.40 -14.32
N ALA A 391 8.94 -9.53 -15.35
CA ALA A 391 7.49 -9.38 -15.24
C ALA A 391 6.85 -10.38 -14.27
N ARG A 392 7.31 -11.64 -14.29
CA ARG A 392 6.86 -12.70 -13.36
C ARG A 392 7.35 -12.42 -11.94
N LEU A 393 8.60 -11.99 -11.79
CA LEU A 393 9.20 -11.60 -10.51
C LEU A 393 8.46 -10.42 -9.88
N TYR A 394 8.15 -9.39 -10.67
CA TYR A 394 7.36 -8.24 -10.26
C TYR A 394 5.95 -8.65 -9.81
N LYS A 395 5.23 -9.44 -10.62
CA LYS A 395 3.88 -9.91 -10.28
C LYS A 395 3.88 -10.81 -9.05
N ASN A 396 4.87 -11.67 -8.88
CA ASN A 396 5.00 -12.51 -7.69
C ASN A 396 5.34 -11.66 -6.45
N SER A 397 6.18 -10.64 -6.58
CA SER A 397 6.58 -9.81 -5.44
C SER A 397 5.44 -8.91 -4.92
N LEU A 398 4.51 -8.48 -5.79
CA LEU A 398 3.25 -7.87 -5.34
C LEU A 398 2.41 -8.83 -4.49
N ARG A 399 2.34 -10.10 -4.89
CA ARG A 399 1.60 -11.13 -4.14
C ARG A 399 2.28 -11.46 -2.80
N GLU A 400 3.61 -11.42 -2.76
CA GLU A 400 4.40 -11.56 -1.54
C GLU A 400 4.08 -10.44 -0.55
N CYS A 401 4.08 -9.19 -1.03
CA CYS A 401 3.65 -8.03 -0.24
C CYS A 401 2.25 -8.23 0.35
N ASP A 402 1.27 -8.58 -0.49
CA ASP A 402 -0.12 -8.77 -0.04
C ASP A 402 -0.24 -9.88 1.01
N ALA A 403 0.44 -11.01 0.79
CA ALA A 403 0.44 -12.13 1.73
C ALA A 403 1.16 -11.76 3.04
N LEU A 404 2.26 -11.02 2.98
CA LEU A 404 2.98 -10.55 4.17
C LEU A 404 2.14 -9.58 4.98
N ASP A 405 1.41 -8.67 4.35
CA ASP A 405 0.52 -7.74 5.05
C ASP A 405 -0.57 -8.49 5.83
N GLU A 406 -1.13 -9.55 5.27
CA GLU A 406 -2.06 -10.44 5.97
C GLU A 406 -1.41 -11.20 7.12
N VAL A 407 -0.20 -11.74 6.92
CA VAL A 407 0.58 -12.41 7.97
C VAL A 407 0.88 -11.46 9.13
N ARG A 408 1.17 -10.18 8.86
CA ARG A 408 1.51 -9.16 9.87
C ARG A 408 0.35 -8.77 10.77
N THR A 409 -0.89 -9.01 10.36
CA THR A 409 -2.07 -8.67 11.19
C THR A 409 -2.16 -9.50 12.48
N ARG A 410 -1.38 -10.58 12.60
CA ARG A 410 -1.45 -11.56 13.71
C ARG A 410 -0.04 -11.97 14.18
N PRO A 411 0.10 -12.40 15.45
CA PRO A 411 1.39 -12.83 15.97
C PRO A 411 1.89 -14.10 15.28
N LEU A 412 3.19 -14.14 15.00
CA LEU A 412 3.88 -15.30 14.45
C LEU A 412 4.47 -16.20 15.54
N PRO A 413 4.75 -17.48 15.23
CA PRO A 413 5.51 -18.34 16.13
C PRO A 413 6.90 -17.75 16.39
N ARG A 414 7.30 -17.75 17.66
CA ARG A 414 8.61 -17.25 18.08
C ARG A 414 9.73 -18.03 17.39
N TYR A 415 10.71 -17.32 16.86
CA TYR A 415 11.88 -17.82 16.14
C TYR A 415 11.57 -18.51 14.80
N SER A 416 10.38 -18.31 14.23
CA SER A 416 10.10 -18.77 12.86
C SER A 416 10.88 -17.93 11.85
N ALA A 417 11.26 -18.52 10.70
CA ALA A 417 11.94 -17.79 9.63
C ALA A 417 11.14 -16.55 9.15
N LEU A 418 9.81 -16.63 9.15
CA LEU A 418 8.96 -15.48 8.83
C LEU A 418 8.97 -14.41 9.92
N GLU A 419 9.01 -14.79 11.20
CA GLU A 419 9.15 -13.81 12.28
C GLU A 419 10.49 -13.09 12.19
N GLU A 420 11.57 -13.79 11.85
CA GLU A 420 12.87 -13.18 11.61
C GLU A 420 12.81 -12.19 10.43
N ILE A 421 12.30 -12.61 9.26
CA ILE A 421 12.14 -11.76 8.06
C ILE A 421 11.27 -10.54 8.36
N ILE A 422 10.11 -10.76 8.98
CA ILE A 422 9.21 -9.67 9.34
C ILE A 422 9.86 -8.79 10.39
N ASN A 423 10.74 -9.25 11.28
CA ASN A 423 11.38 -8.33 12.22
C ASN A 423 12.67 -7.67 11.70
N GLN A 424 13.07 -7.90 10.44
CA GLN A 424 14.23 -7.23 9.88
C GLN A 424 13.97 -5.73 9.65
N PRO A 425 14.98 -4.87 9.93
CA PRO A 425 14.88 -3.45 9.61
C PRO A 425 14.79 -3.26 8.08
N ASN A 426 13.79 -2.48 7.62
CA ASN A 426 13.51 -2.16 6.21
C ASN A 426 12.83 -3.27 5.40
N ARG A 427 12.09 -4.16 6.07
CA ARG A 427 11.25 -5.22 5.47
C ARG A 427 10.23 -4.75 4.42
N ASP A 428 9.75 -3.51 4.50
CA ASP A 428 8.70 -3.00 3.60
C ASP A 428 9.19 -2.71 2.17
N TYR A 429 10.51 -2.78 1.98
CA TYR A 429 11.19 -2.46 0.73
C TYR A 429 11.71 -3.70 -0.01
N PHE A 430 11.78 -4.85 0.69
CA PHE A 430 12.45 -6.06 0.19
C PHE A 430 11.79 -6.61 -1.07
N ASP A 431 10.47 -6.78 -1.13
CA ASP A 431 9.82 -7.40 -2.29
C ASP A 431 9.62 -6.41 -3.46
N ARG A 432 9.73 -5.11 -3.19
CA ARG A 432 9.35 -4.07 -4.17
C ARG A 432 10.48 -3.68 -5.14
N HIS A 433 11.70 -4.17 -4.94
CA HIS A 433 12.84 -3.92 -5.82
C HIS A 433 12.60 -4.38 -7.27
N TRP A 434 11.81 -5.44 -7.46
CA TRP A 434 11.42 -5.90 -8.79
C TRP A 434 10.58 -4.88 -9.56
N SER A 435 9.93 -3.93 -8.90
CA SER A 435 9.24 -2.82 -9.57
C SER A 435 10.23 -1.89 -10.28
N ALA A 436 11.32 -1.52 -9.60
CA ALA A 436 12.34 -0.65 -10.15
C ALA A 436 13.17 -1.35 -11.23
N ALA A 437 13.56 -2.61 -10.98
CA ALA A 437 14.27 -3.43 -11.96
C ALA A 437 13.41 -3.65 -13.22
N TYR A 438 12.15 -4.08 -13.07
CA TYR A 438 11.29 -4.29 -14.24
C TYR A 438 11.04 -2.99 -15.01
N LEU A 439 10.85 -1.86 -14.31
CA LEU A 439 10.70 -0.55 -14.94
C LEU A 439 11.93 -0.16 -15.77
N GLU A 440 13.14 -0.44 -15.30
CA GLU A 440 14.36 -0.16 -16.04
C GLU A 440 14.44 -0.94 -17.36
N THR A 441 14.17 -2.25 -17.31
CA THR A 441 14.13 -3.09 -18.51
C THR A 441 13.07 -2.60 -19.50
N LEU A 442 11.87 -2.25 -19.00
CA LEU A 442 10.80 -1.68 -19.83
C LEU A 442 11.21 -0.33 -20.46
N CYS A 443 11.91 0.54 -19.73
CA CYS A 443 12.38 1.83 -20.23
C CYS A 443 13.42 1.68 -21.36
N GLU A 444 14.28 0.66 -21.32
CA GLU A 444 15.20 0.38 -22.43
C GLU A 444 14.49 -0.33 -23.60
N LEU A 445 13.49 -1.17 -23.34
CA LEU A 445 12.73 -1.86 -24.39
C LEU A 445 11.77 -0.93 -25.15
N VAL A 446 11.16 0.06 -24.47
CA VAL A 446 10.20 0.96 -25.11
C VAL A 446 10.86 1.88 -26.14
N ILE A 447 12.12 2.24 -25.95
CA ILE A 447 12.86 3.14 -26.85
C ILE A 447 13.53 2.40 -27.99
N ARG A 448 13.47 2.92 -29.22
CA ARG A 448 14.32 2.47 -30.33
C ARG A 448 15.52 3.40 -30.44
N ARG A 449 16.69 2.97 -29.94
CA ARG A 449 17.90 3.81 -29.87
C ARG A 449 18.42 4.26 -31.24
N ASP A 450 18.02 3.60 -32.32
CA ASP A 450 18.30 3.96 -33.71
C ASP A 450 17.24 4.89 -34.34
N ALA A 451 16.24 5.34 -33.57
CA ALA A 451 15.22 6.25 -34.06
C ALA A 451 15.81 7.62 -34.44
N VAL A 452 15.35 8.13 -35.57
CA VAL A 452 15.75 9.44 -36.11
C VAL A 452 14.54 10.27 -36.47
N ASN A 453 14.71 11.59 -36.49
CA ASN A 453 13.66 12.56 -36.83
C ASN A 453 12.47 12.60 -35.83
N LEU A 454 12.71 12.33 -34.54
CA LEU A 454 11.70 12.46 -33.48
C LEU A 454 11.04 13.85 -33.49
N ILE A 455 9.71 13.92 -33.40
CA ILE A 455 9.02 15.19 -33.08
C ILE A 455 9.33 15.61 -31.63
N PRO A 456 9.14 16.88 -31.23
CA PRO A 456 9.46 17.32 -29.86
C PRO A 456 8.80 16.48 -28.76
N GLU A 457 7.55 16.05 -28.96
CA GLU A 457 6.85 15.17 -28.01
C GLU A 457 7.58 13.83 -27.81
N GLU A 458 8.07 13.25 -28.91
CA GLU A 458 8.81 11.98 -28.90
C GLU A 458 10.23 12.15 -28.37
N GLN A 459 10.90 13.26 -28.66
CA GLN A 459 12.22 13.56 -28.12
C GLN A 459 12.18 13.62 -26.59
N TYR A 460 11.19 14.30 -26.03
CA TYR A 460 11.00 14.36 -24.58
C TYR A 460 10.75 12.98 -23.95
N ALA A 461 9.91 12.16 -24.58
CA ALA A 461 9.68 10.78 -24.14
C ALA A 461 10.95 9.93 -24.22
N PHE A 462 11.70 10.05 -25.31
CA PHE A 462 12.97 9.37 -25.51
C PHE A 462 13.97 9.74 -24.42
N ASP A 463 14.03 11.02 -24.06
CA ASP A 463 14.87 11.54 -22.98
C ASP A 463 14.42 11.00 -21.60
N LEU A 464 13.13 11.00 -21.32
CA LEU A 464 12.58 10.49 -20.05
C LEU A 464 12.99 9.04 -19.79
N PHE A 465 12.79 8.15 -20.76
CA PHE A 465 13.10 6.72 -20.62
C PHE A 465 14.61 6.45 -20.73
N GLY A 466 15.32 7.20 -21.58
CA GLY A 466 16.74 6.99 -21.82
C GLY A 466 17.66 7.48 -20.69
N GLN A 467 17.33 8.60 -20.05
CA GLN A 467 18.21 9.26 -19.06
C GLN A 467 18.23 8.59 -17.69
N GLY A 468 17.25 7.77 -17.32
CA GLY A 468 17.25 7.00 -16.06
C GLY A 468 16.85 7.73 -14.80
N THR A 469 16.47 9.01 -14.92
CA THR A 469 15.98 9.80 -13.78
C THR A 469 14.75 9.17 -13.12
N LEU A 470 13.89 8.52 -13.90
CA LEU A 470 12.74 7.78 -13.42
C LEU A 470 13.14 6.56 -12.58
N ILE A 471 14.20 5.86 -13.00
CA ILE A 471 14.73 4.68 -12.31
C ILE A 471 15.42 5.10 -11.01
N ASP A 472 16.21 6.17 -11.02
CA ASP A 472 16.81 6.74 -9.80
C ASP A 472 15.76 7.16 -8.77
N THR A 473 14.62 7.68 -9.23
CA THR A 473 13.49 8.05 -8.38
C THR A 473 12.90 6.80 -7.71
N ALA A 474 12.66 5.73 -8.48
CA ALA A 474 12.20 4.44 -7.95
C ALA A 474 13.19 3.85 -6.93
N TRP A 475 14.49 3.83 -7.24
CA TRP A 475 15.48 3.33 -6.29
C TRP A 475 15.62 4.22 -5.05
N SER A 476 15.52 5.54 -5.18
CA SER A 476 15.52 6.47 -4.04
C SER A 476 14.34 6.22 -3.11
N GLN A 477 13.14 6.01 -3.67
CA GLN A 477 11.93 5.71 -2.90
C GLN A 477 12.10 4.40 -2.13
N LEU A 478 12.66 3.37 -2.77
CA LEU A 478 12.90 2.08 -2.15
C LEU A 478 14.06 2.10 -1.14
N SER A 479 14.98 3.06 -1.28
CA SER A 479 16.14 3.22 -0.42
C SER A 479 15.85 4.01 0.84
N LEU A 480 14.84 4.89 0.85
CA LEU A 480 14.55 5.75 2.00
C LEU A 480 14.11 4.91 3.20
N ARG A 481 14.91 4.92 4.27
CA ARG A 481 14.66 4.17 5.50
C ARG A 481 14.11 5.08 6.58
N ARG A 482 13.44 4.46 7.55
CA ARG A 482 13.07 5.15 8.79
C ARG A 482 14.33 5.34 9.64
N GLU A 483 14.67 6.58 9.96
CA GLU A 483 15.74 6.90 10.91
C GLU A 483 15.21 6.85 12.34
N GLU A 484 15.86 6.02 13.17
CA GLU A 484 15.82 5.86 14.63
C GLU A 484 14.46 5.98 15.36
N THR A 485 13.63 7.01 15.15
CA THR A 485 12.24 7.08 15.68
C THR A 485 11.27 8.02 14.94
N LYS A 486 11.69 8.88 14.00
CA LYS A 486 10.82 9.89 13.35
C LYS A 486 11.16 10.12 11.89
N TYR A 487 10.16 10.46 11.10
CA TYR A 487 10.35 10.96 9.73
C TYR A 487 10.57 12.49 9.73
N PRO A 488 11.70 13.00 9.20
CA PRO A 488 11.92 14.43 8.95
C PRO A 488 10.87 15.02 7.99
N GLY A 489 10.60 16.33 8.09
CA GLY A 489 9.72 17.03 7.15
C GLY A 489 10.19 16.94 5.69
N GLU A 490 11.49 16.73 5.46
CA GLU A 490 12.09 16.49 4.15
C GLU A 490 11.55 15.23 3.46
N HIS A 491 11.11 14.22 4.22
CA HIS A 491 10.53 13.00 3.64
C HIS A 491 9.16 13.25 3.02
N LEU A 492 8.38 14.21 3.56
CA LEU A 492 7.11 14.60 2.97
C LEU A 492 7.33 15.24 1.60
N ASP A 493 8.25 16.21 1.51
CA ASP A 493 8.61 16.87 0.24
C ASP A 493 9.15 15.85 -0.77
N PHE A 494 9.99 14.90 -0.32
CA PHE A 494 10.48 13.82 -1.17
C PHE A 494 9.36 12.95 -1.76
N PHE A 495 8.43 12.45 -0.94
CA PHE A 495 7.33 11.61 -1.44
C PHE A 495 6.36 12.41 -2.32
N ASP A 496 6.11 13.68 -1.99
CA ASP A 496 5.29 14.58 -2.80
C ASP A 496 5.86 14.72 -4.22
N LYS A 497 7.17 15.02 -4.33
CA LYS A 497 7.88 15.11 -5.61
C LYS A 497 7.99 13.78 -6.35
N THR A 498 8.09 12.68 -5.62
CA THR A 498 8.14 11.31 -6.18
C THR A 498 6.81 10.96 -6.84
N ILE A 499 5.69 11.23 -6.17
CA ILE A 499 4.33 11.01 -6.70
C ILE A 499 4.13 11.83 -7.98
N GLU A 500 4.43 13.14 -7.94
CA GLU A 500 4.35 14.02 -9.12
C GLU A 500 5.18 13.48 -10.32
N LYS A 501 6.37 12.92 -10.05
CA LYS A 501 7.24 12.37 -11.10
C LYS A 501 6.62 11.13 -11.76
N TYR A 502 5.96 10.25 -11.00
CA TYR A 502 5.29 9.09 -11.56
C TYR A 502 4.05 9.46 -12.36
N ASP A 503 3.25 10.41 -11.87
CA ASP A 503 2.09 10.93 -12.58
C ASP A 503 2.52 11.54 -13.94
N ALA A 504 3.53 12.40 -13.93
CA ALA A 504 4.07 12.99 -15.16
C ALA A 504 4.58 11.92 -16.14
N ALA A 505 5.25 10.87 -15.66
CA ALA A 505 5.71 9.76 -16.51
C ALA A 505 4.55 8.93 -17.08
N GLU A 506 3.49 8.70 -16.30
CA GLU A 506 2.27 8.04 -16.75
C GLU A 506 1.60 8.85 -17.87
N GLY A 507 1.48 10.18 -17.70
CA GLY A 507 0.96 11.09 -18.73
C GLY A 507 1.76 11.05 -20.05
N VAL A 508 3.09 10.92 -19.98
CA VAL A 508 3.93 10.70 -21.17
C VAL A 508 3.63 9.37 -21.84
N CYS A 509 3.48 8.29 -21.07
CA CYS A 509 3.12 6.98 -21.62
C CYS A 509 1.76 7.01 -22.34
N GLN A 510 0.76 7.61 -21.71
CA GLN A 510 -0.58 7.78 -22.30
C GLN A 510 -0.53 8.62 -23.58
N ASN A 511 0.32 9.66 -23.62
CA ASN A 511 0.53 10.44 -24.83
C ASN A 511 1.10 9.59 -25.98
N LEU A 512 2.10 8.74 -25.70
CA LEU A 512 2.71 7.86 -26.70
C LEU A 512 1.74 6.81 -27.21
N VAL A 513 0.93 6.21 -26.33
CA VAL A 513 -0.17 5.30 -26.73
C VAL A 513 -1.11 5.99 -27.70
N SER A 514 -1.43 7.26 -27.44
CA SER A 514 -2.32 8.07 -28.28
C SER A 514 -1.65 8.57 -29.57
N LEU A 515 -0.32 8.63 -29.60
CA LEU A 515 0.47 8.98 -30.78
C LEU A 515 0.67 7.77 -31.71
N GLY A 516 0.81 6.57 -31.14
CA GLY A 516 1.10 5.36 -31.92
C GLY A 516 2.43 5.45 -32.66
N SER A 517 3.42 6.15 -32.07
CA SER A 517 4.69 6.44 -32.72
C SER A 517 5.45 5.18 -33.11
N GLU A 518 5.96 5.11 -34.33
CA GLU A 518 6.82 4.01 -34.78
C GLU A 518 8.21 4.02 -34.14
N HIS A 519 8.61 5.16 -33.53
CA HIS A 519 9.89 5.32 -32.84
C HIS A 519 9.94 4.64 -31.47
N PHE A 520 8.79 4.16 -30.98
CA PHE A 520 8.68 3.44 -29.72
C PHE A 520 8.11 2.05 -29.94
N ARG A 521 8.48 1.11 -29.07
CA ARG A 521 7.88 -0.22 -28.97
C ARG A 521 6.66 -0.10 -28.06
N ASN A 522 5.55 0.36 -28.63
CA ASN A 522 4.32 0.71 -27.89
C ASN A 522 3.73 -0.46 -27.09
N GLU A 523 4.09 -1.71 -27.39
CA GLU A 523 3.66 -2.89 -26.64
C GLU A 523 4.07 -2.86 -25.16
N TYR A 524 5.11 -2.11 -24.78
CA TYR A 524 5.59 -2.01 -23.39
C TYR A 524 4.98 -0.87 -22.59
N LEU A 525 4.28 0.08 -23.23
CA LEU A 525 3.69 1.23 -22.55
C LEU A 525 2.64 0.85 -21.49
N PRO A 526 1.75 -0.15 -21.71
CA PRO A 526 0.80 -0.57 -20.69
C PRO A 526 1.48 -1.10 -19.42
N ASP A 527 2.54 -1.91 -19.56
CA ASP A 527 3.26 -2.46 -18.41
C ASP A 527 4.01 -1.35 -17.64
N ILE A 528 4.57 -0.35 -18.34
CA ILE A 528 5.16 0.82 -17.68
C ILE A 528 4.12 1.57 -16.84
N ILE A 529 2.92 1.80 -17.40
CA ILE A 529 1.81 2.46 -16.67
C ILE A 529 1.41 1.65 -15.43
N GLU A 530 1.33 0.32 -15.54
CA GLU A 530 1.02 -0.56 -14.41
C GLU A 530 2.06 -0.43 -13.29
N VAL A 531 3.35 -0.50 -13.64
CA VAL A 531 4.46 -0.39 -12.68
C VAL A 531 4.52 0.99 -12.02
N LEU A 532 4.34 2.06 -12.80
CA LEU A 532 4.29 3.43 -12.27
C LEU A 532 3.13 3.63 -11.28
N SER A 533 1.95 3.09 -11.60
CA SER A 533 0.78 3.14 -10.71
C SER A 533 1.03 2.42 -9.39
N SER A 534 1.71 1.27 -9.43
CA SER A 534 2.10 0.51 -8.23
C SER A 534 3.13 1.27 -7.38
N LEU A 535 4.17 1.85 -8.00
CA LEU A 535 5.18 2.66 -7.32
C LEU A 535 4.56 3.92 -6.68
N ARG A 536 3.65 4.59 -7.38
CA ARG A 536 2.88 5.73 -6.86
C ARG A 536 2.02 5.35 -5.66
N THR A 537 1.25 4.26 -5.76
CA THR A 537 0.41 3.78 -4.65
C THR A 537 1.27 3.47 -3.42
N PHE A 538 2.45 2.89 -3.63
CA PHE A 538 3.41 2.66 -2.55
C PHE A 538 3.94 3.99 -1.97
N ALA A 539 4.26 4.98 -2.80
CA ALA A 539 4.71 6.30 -2.33
C ALA A 539 3.63 7.00 -1.49
N GLU A 540 2.36 6.93 -1.92
CA GLU A 540 1.23 7.46 -1.16
C GLU A 540 1.05 6.75 0.20
N ALA A 541 1.18 5.42 0.24
CA ALA A 541 1.12 4.66 1.49
C ALA A 541 2.26 5.04 2.45
N GLN A 542 3.48 5.23 1.93
CA GLN A 542 4.62 5.70 2.73
C GLN A 542 4.40 7.14 3.22
N MET A 543 3.94 8.04 2.36
CA MET A 543 3.62 9.42 2.75
C MET A 543 2.53 9.46 3.84
N GLN A 544 1.50 8.62 3.75
CA GLN A 544 0.49 8.48 4.80
C GLN A 544 1.12 8.08 6.15
N ASN A 545 2.07 7.14 6.14
CA ASN A 545 2.78 6.72 7.36
C ASN A 545 3.57 7.89 7.98
N VAL A 546 4.30 8.64 7.15
CA VAL A 546 5.03 9.85 7.57
C VAL A 546 4.08 10.86 8.21
N ILE A 547 2.95 11.15 7.56
CA ILE A 547 1.94 12.08 8.08
C ILE A 547 1.42 11.57 9.43
N ARG A 548 0.96 10.32 9.51
CA ARG A 548 0.39 9.73 10.73
C ARG A 548 1.34 9.83 11.93
N GLU A 549 2.63 9.59 11.74
CA GLU A 549 3.64 9.73 12.79
C GLU A 549 3.86 11.21 13.19
N SER A 550 3.96 12.11 12.22
CA SER A 550 4.14 13.55 12.48
C SER A 550 2.95 14.17 13.22
N GLU A 551 1.73 13.76 12.89
CA GLU A 551 0.49 14.20 13.54
C GLU A 551 0.36 13.62 14.95
N SER A 552 0.67 12.32 15.13
CA SER A 552 0.64 11.68 16.44
C SER A 552 1.64 12.31 17.42
N SER A 553 2.78 12.81 16.93
CA SER A 553 3.77 13.50 17.77
C SER A 553 3.41 14.95 18.09
N SER A 554 2.50 15.58 17.34
CA SER A 554 2.15 17.00 17.49
C SER A 554 0.79 17.25 18.15
N SER A 555 -0.05 16.23 18.28
CA SER A 555 -1.43 16.38 18.76
C SER A 555 -1.79 15.65 20.07
N GLU A 556 -0.87 14.93 20.72
CA GLU A 556 -1.19 14.13 21.92
C GLU A 556 -0.25 14.36 23.11
N ALA A 557 -0.25 15.59 23.64
CA ALA A 557 -0.19 15.71 25.09
C ALA A 557 -1.64 15.68 25.59
N GLU A 558 -1.99 14.66 26.41
CA GLU A 558 -3.30 14.41 27.05
C GLU A 558 -4.26 13.41 26.38
N GLU A 559 -3.85 12.15 26.18
CA GLU A 559 -4.70 10.99 26.50
C GLU A 559 -3.81 9.75 26.76
N PRO A 560 -4.00 8.99 27.86
CA PRO A 560 -3.32 7.73 28.07
C PRO A 560 -3.98 6.67 27.18
N ARG A 561 -3.37 6.40 26.02
CA ARG A 561 -3.74 5.24 25.20
C ARG A 561 -3.44 3.95 25.99
N PRO A 562 -4.36 2.97 26.08
CA PRO A 562 -4.00 1.59 26.39
C PRO A 562 -3.17 1.07 25.20
N GLY A 563 -1.84 1.14 25.32
CA GLY A 563 -0.96 0.55 24.33
C GLY A 563 -1.10 -0.98 24.31
N PRO A 564 -0.73 -1.67 23.21
CA PRO A 564 -0.41 -3.07 23.32
C PRO A 564 0.69 -3.21 24.36
N SER A 565 0.41 -3.95 25.43
CA SER A 565 1.38 -4.25 26.49
C SER A 565 2.44 -5.19 25.93
N ARG A 566 3.38 -4.64 25.15
CA ARG A 566 4.65 -5.24 24.79
C ARG A 566 5.62 -4.09 24.54
N LEU A 567 6.39 -3.78 25.58
CA LEU A 567 7.74 -3.27 25.40
C LEU A 567 8.42 -4.23 24.42
N ILE A 568 8.58 -3.80 23.17
CA ILE A 568 9.53 -4.43 22.26
C ILE A 568 10.88 -4.18 22.91
N ASN A 569 11.40 -5.19 23.60
CA ASN A 569 12.80 -5.18 24.03
C ASN A 569 13.63 -5.16 22.74
N GLU A 570 14.19 -3.98 22.43
CA GLU A 570 15.21 -3.86 21.41
C GLU A 570 16.40 -4.78 21.78
N PRO A 571 16.88 -5.62 20.86
CA PRO A 571 18.20 -6.21 20.99
C PRO A 571 19.21 -5.07 21.00
N GLY A 572 19.92 -4.92 22.11
CA GLY A 572 20.95 -3.90 22.28
C GLY A 572 21.95 -3.89 21.13
N ALA A 573 22.36 -2.67 20.78
CA ALA A 573 23.35 -2.31 19.77
C ALA A 573 24.43 -3.39 19.57
N GLY A 574 24.23 -4.24 18.55
CA GLY A 574 25.29 -5.02 17.95
C GLY A 574 26.15 -4.09 17.11
N ALA A 575 27.35 -3.79 17.61
CA ALA A 575 28.38 -3.07 16.88
C ALA A 575 28.62 -3.69 15.49
N GLY A 576 28.48 -2.88 14.44
CA GLY A 576 29.03 -3.20 13.11
C GLY A 576 28.11 -2.91 11.92
N SER A 577 27.92 -1.65 11.57
CA SER A 577 27.84 -1.29 10.14
C SER A 577 28.44 0.10 9.94
N SER A 578 29.54 0.15 9.21
CA SER A 578 30.18 1.36 8.67
C SER A 578 29.34 1.98 7.55
N ARG A 579 28.02 2.13 7.73
CA ARG A 579 27.11 2.66 6.72
C ARG A 579 26.89 4.15 6.98
N GLY A 580 27.08 4.96 5.93
CA GLY A 580 26.84 6.40 5.99
C GLY A 580 25.38 6.72 6.28
N THR A 581 25.13 7.87 6.91
CA THR A 581 23.78 8.41 7.14
C THR A 581 23.08 8.64 5.80
N GLN A 582 21.78 8.32 5.72
CA GLN A 582 21.01 8.62 4.53
C GLN A 582 20.79 10.13 4.41
N GLN A 583 20.64 10.61 3.19
CA GLN A 583 20.44 12.04 2.95
C GLN A 583 19.51 12.25 1.75
N VAL A 584 18.50 13.10 1.96
CA VAL A 584 17.67 13.64 0.88
C VAL A 584 18.46 14.75 0.19
N ILE A 585 18.58 14.68 -1.13
CA ILE A 585 19.31 15.64 -1.94
C ILE A 585 18.41 16.26 -3.02
N LYS A 586 18.62 17.55 -3.30
CA LYS A 586 18.00 18.27 -4.42
C LYS A 586 19.04 18.55 -5.48
N THR A 587 18.85 17.97 -6.65
CA THR A 587 19.84 18.04 -7.73
C THR A 587 19.67 19.29 -8.59
N THR A 588 20.71 19.68 -9.31
CA THR A 588 20.68 20.75 -10.33
C THR A 588 19.67 20.48 -11.46
N LYS A 589 19.21 19.22 -11.60
CA LYS A 589 18.16 18.81 -12.54
C LYS A 589 16.76 18.83 -11.92
N ASN A 590 16.57 19.51 -10.77
CA ASN A 590 15.32 19.56 -10.02
C ASN A 590 14.77 18.18 -9.61
N LEU A 591 15.63 17.19 -9.41
CA LEU A 591 15.23 15.90 -8.86
C LEU A 591 15.44 15.91 -7.34
N THR A 592 14.51 15.31 -6.60
CA THR A 592 14.68 15.03 -5.18
C THR A 592 14.97 13.54 -5.03
N LEU A 593 16.17 13.20 -4.59
CA LEU A 593 16.67 11.83 -4.52
C LEU A 593 17.14 11.50 -3.10
N VAL A 594 17.30 10.21 -2.82
CA VAL A 594 17.79 9.71 -1.54
C VAL A 594 19.01 8.85 -1.79
N GLY A 595 20.10 9.17 -1.12
CA GLY A 595 21.34 8.40 -1.20
C GLY A 595 22.03 8.26 0.15
N GLN A 596 23.14 7.53 0.15
CA GLN A 596 24.02 7.40 1.30
C GLN A 596 25.15 8.42 1.21
N ARG A 597 25.36 9.20 2.27
CA ARG A 597 26.50 10.10 2.34
C ARG A 597 27.79 9.30 2.44
N ARG A 598 28.74 9.56 1.54
CA ARG A 598 30.06 8.95 1.59
C ARG A 598 30.83 9.48 2.81
N PRO A 599 31.57 8.61 3.55
CA PRO A 599 32.46 9.09 4.60
C PRO A 599 33.47 10.10 4.03
N PRO A 600 33.81 11.17 4.77
CA PRO A 600 34.82 12.13 4.32
C PRO A 600 36.15 11.40 4.05
N SER A 601 36.76 11.64 2.89
CA SER A 601 38.07 11.06 2.54
C SER A 601 39.18 12.06 2.89
N SER A 602 40.40 11.57 3.14
CA SER A 602 41.56 12.42 3.40
C SER A 602 42.07 13.17 2.15
N GLU A 603 41.52 12.88 0.97
CA GLU A 603 41.97 13.41 -0.33
C GLU A 603 41.02 14.47 -0.91
N SER A 604 39.79 14.61 -0.40
CA SER A 604 38.83 15.62 -0.84
C SER A 604 37.83 15.96 0.28
N GLU A 605 37.57 17.26 0.48
CA GLU A 605 36.51 17.75 1.38
C GLU A 605 35.11 17.73 0.73
N ASP A 606 34.99 17.26 -0.52
CA ASP A 606 33.73 17.25 -1.26
C ASP A 606 32.67 16.39 -0.54
N GLU A 607 31.51 16.98 -0.25
CA GLU A 607 30.34 16.21 0.20
C GLU A 607 29.78 15.43 -0.99
N ILE A 608 29.87 14.09 -0.93
CA ILE A 608 29.38 13.17 -1.96
C ILE A 608 28.27 12.28 -1.39
N VAL A 609 27.18 12.15 -2.15
CA VAL A 609 26.06 11.25 -1.87
C VAL A 609 25.93 10.23 -2.99
N ASP A 610 25.85 8.94 -2.62
CA ASP A 610 25.73 7.82 -3.53
C ASP A 610 24.29 7.30 -3.55
N VAL A 611 23.63 7.39 -4.71
CA VAL A 611 22.33 6.75 -4.98
C VAL A 611 22.61 5.32 -5.47
N THR A 612 22.03 4.35 -4.78
CA THR A 612 22.39 2.93 -4.94
C THR A 612 21.21 2.10 -5.46
N GLU A 613 21.52 1.11 -6.30
CA GLU A 613 20.61 0.12 -6.86
C GLU A 613 20.54 -1.11 -5.98
N GLY A 614 19.34 -1.65 -5.85
CA GLY A 614 19.13 -2.98 -5.31
C GLY A 614 19.56 -3.11 -3.86
N ILE A 615 19.49 -4.34 -3.37
CA ILE A 615 19.76 -4.63 -1.96
C ILE A 615 21.28 -4.69 -1.67
N ASP A 616 22.06 -5.02 -2.70
CA ASP A 616 23.53 -5.05 -2.66
C ASP A 616 24.17 -3.65 -2.76
N GLN A 617 23.34 -2.60 -2.86
CA GLN A 617 23.75 -1.19 -2.89
C GLN A 617 24.79 -0.91 -3.97
N MET A 618 24.55 -1.43 -5.18
CA MET A 618 25.43 -1.15 -6.31
C MET A 618 25.32 0.34 -6.62
N ASN A 619 26.44 1.06 -6.60
CA ASN A 619 26.42 2.50 -6.82
C ASN A 619 25.99 2.81 -8.26
N ILE A 620 24.84 3.47 -8.44
CA ILE A 620 24.33 3.88 -9.75
C ILE A 620 24.92 5.25 -10.10
N ARG A 621 24.81 6.20 -9.16
CA ARG A 621 25.18 7.60 -9.34
C ARG A 621 25.72 8.20 -8.06
N SER A 622 26.80 8.94 -8.22
CA SER A 622 27.33 9.83 -7.20
C SER A 622 26.90 11.26 -7.51
N TYR A 623 26.56 12.01 -6.46
CA TYR A 623 26.25 13.43 -6.54
C TYR A 623 27.18 14.20 -5.63
N ARG A 624 27.74 15.29 -6.12
CA ARG A 624 28.60 16.20 -5.37
C ARG A 624 27.85 17.48 -5.04
N LYS A 625 28.00 17.97 -3.82
CA LYS A 625 27.43 19.28 -3.44
C LYS A 625 28.21 20.42 -4.09
N THR A 626 27.49 21.35 -4.70
CA THR A 626 28.03 22.57 -5.29
C THR A 626 28.09 23.70 -4.26
N GLU A 627 28.83 24.77 -4.55
CA GLU A 627 28.89 25.98 -3.70
C GLU A 627 27.52 26.63 -3.48
N ALA A 628 26.61 26.52 -4.46
CA ALA A 628 25.24 27.02 -4.37
C ALA A 628 24.32 26.17 -3.46
N GLY A 629 24.81 25.04 -2.95
CA GLY A 629 24.06 24.11 -2.11
C GLY A 629 23.22 23.07 -2.87
N GLU A 630 23.22 23.11 -4.20
CA GLU A 630 22.59 22.10 -5.06
C GLU A 630 23.53 20.91 -5.32
N TRP A 631 22.97 19.77 -5.72
CA TRP A 631 23.74 18.55 -5.97
C TRP A 631 23.93 18.28 -7.47
N GLU A 632 25.18 18.20 -7.92
CA GLU A 632 25.56 17.92 -9.30
C GLU A 632 25.98 16.45 -9.48
N GLU A 633 25.53 15.81 -10.55
CA GLU A 633 25.87 14.43 -10.89
C GLU A 633 27.35 14.30 -11.28
N ILE A 634 28.05 13.32 -10.70
CA ILE A 634 29.45 13.01 -11.02
C ILE A 634 29.59 11.54 -11.46
N GLY A 635 30.23 11.30 -12.60
CA GLY A 635 30.52 9.95 -13.11
C GLY A 635 29.32 9.20 -13.69
N SER A 636 28.48 9.88 -14.49
CA SER A 636 27.30 9.25 -15.10
C SER A 636 27.68 8.01 -15.92
N SER A 637 27.11 6.86 -15.55
CA SER A 637 27.32 5.57 -16.21
C SER A 637 26.29 5.30 -17.32
N ARG A 638 25.22 6.10 -17.43
CA ARG A 638 24.08 5.82 -18.32
C ARG A 638 24.28 6.45 -19.71
N PRO A 639 23.84 5.78 -20.80
CA PRO A 639 24.04 6.30 -22.15
C PRO A 639 23.36 7.65 -22.42
N PRO A 640 24.05 8.58 -23.11
CA PRO A 640 23.45 9.84 -23.51
C PRO A 640 22.34 9.63 -24.55
N THR A 641 21.31 10.47 -24.50
CA THR A 641 20.18 10.45 -25.46
C THR A 641 20.41 11.31 -26.71
N LEU A 642 21.60 11.92 -26.84
CA LEU A 642 21.95 12.93 -27.85
C LEU A 642 21.87 12.45 -29.31
N GLN A 643 21.84 11.14 -29.58
CA GLN A 643 21.81 10.55 -30.93
C GLN A 643 20.60 11.00 -31.78
N ALA A 644 19.47 11.36 -31.17
CA ALA A 644 18.24 11.70 -31.89
C ALA A 644 18.18 13.16 -32.43
N SER A 645 19.13 14.01 -32.07
CA SER A 645 19.09 15.47 -32.33
C SER A 645 19.75 15.91 -33.66
N GLN A 646 19.38 15.29 -34.79
CA GLN A 646 19.84 15.77 -36.10
C GLN A 646 19.03 17.01 -36.56
N ALA A 647 19.71 17.98 -37.18
CA ALA A 647 19.07 19.15 -37.76
C ALA A 647 18.07 18.74 -38.86
N LYS A 648 16.78 19.00 -38.65
CA LYS A 648 15.71 18.67 -39.60
C LYS A 648 15.66 19.65 -40.75
N SER A 649 15.41 19.15 -41.97
CA SER A 649 15.13 20.00 -43.13
C SER A 649 13.77 20.70 -43.00
N LEU A 650 13.58 21.80 -43.72
CA LEU A 650 12.31 22.54 -43.72
C LEU A 650 11.12 21.64 -44.10
N SER A 651 11.27 20.79 -45.12
CA SER A 651 10.21 19.88 -45.56
C SER A 651 9.80 18.88 -44.46
N ARG A 652 10.75 18.40 -43.65
CA ARG A 652 10.46 17.52 -42.50
C ARG A 652 9.73 18.28 -41.40
N LEU A 653 10.18 19.49 -41.06
CA LEU A 653 9.50 20.33 -40.08
C LEU A 653 8.07 20.71 -40.52
N GLN A 654 7.84 20.91 -41.83
CA GLN A 654 6.50 21.13 -42.38
C GLN A 654 5.61 19.87 -42.26
N ALA A 655 6.17 18.68 -42.39
CA ALA A 655 5.44 17.43 -42.13
C ALA A 655 5.09 17.30 -40.64
N ASP A 656 6.06 17.51 -39.74
CA ASP A 656 5.84 17.52 -38.29
C ASP A 656 4.73 18.52 -37.90
N ALA A 657 4.77 19.72 -38.47
CA ALA A 657 3.79 20.76 -38.23
C ALA A 657 2.36 20.30 -38.58
N ARG A 658 2.17 19.70 -39.74
CA ARG A 658 0.86 19.18 -40.17
C ARG A 658 0.37 18.06 -39.26
N THR A 659 1.24 17.09 -38.95
CA THR A 659 0.93 16.00 -38.03
C THR A 659 0.50 16.51 -36.66
N LEU A 660 1.20 17.50 -36.10
CA LEU A 660 0.85 18.09 -34.81
C LEU A 660 -0.48 18.87 -34.88
N LEU A 661 -0.71 19.64 -35.96
CA LEU A 661 -1.92 20.44 -36.14
C LEU A 661 -3.18 19.57 -36.30
N GLU A 662 -3.10 18.47 -37.04
CA GLU A 662 -4.22 17.53 -37.28
C GLU A 662 -4.75 16.91 -35.97
N ARG A 663 -3.89 16.77 -34.96
CA ARG A 663 -4.22 16.08 -33.70
C ARG A 663 -4.83 16.97 -32.61
N ILE A 664 -4.79 18.29 -32.76
CA ILE A 664 -5.18 19.24 -31.69
C ILE A 664 -6.59 18.98 -31.15
N SER A 665 -7.56 18.79 -32.05
CA SER A 665 -8.95 18.57 -31.65
C SER A 665 -9.11 17.29 -30.83
N GLY A 666 -8.41 16.22 -31.22
CA GLY A 666 -8.39 14.95 -30.48
C GLY A 666 -7.71 15.10 -29.12
N VAL A 667 -6.58 15.79 -29.06
CA VAL A 667 -5.86 16.10 -27.81
C VAL A 667 -6.75 16.85 -26.83
N ILE A 668 -7.46 17.89 -27.28
CA ILE A 668 -8.37 18.68 -26.43
C ILE A 668 -9.52 17.80 -25.92
N ALA A 669 -10.14 17.02 -26.81
CA ALA A 669 -11.24 16.13 -26.42
C ALA A 669 -10.80 15.07 -25.40
N GLN A 670 -9.64 14.47 -25.60
CA GLN A 670 -9.06 13.49 -24.69
C GLN A 670 -8.74 14.11 -23.32
N ASN A 671 -8.08 15.26 -23.29
CA ASN A 671 -7.73 15.92 -22.02
C ASN A 671 -8.97 16.42 -21.27
N ARG A 672 -10.04 16.82 -21.96
CA ARG A 672 -11.35 17.09 -21.33
C ARG A 672 -11.93 15.85 -20.65
N ALA A 673 -11.83 14.69 -21.30
CA ALA A 673 -12.29 13.43 -20.72
C ALA A 673 -11.43 13.03 -19.51
N SER A 674 -10.09 13.11 -19.61
CA SER A 674 -9.17 12.83 -18.49
C SER A 674 -9.37 13.80 -17.32
N ALA A 675 -9.62 15.09 -17.60
CA ALA A 675 -9.89 16.08 -16.58
C ALA A 675 -11.13 15.76 -15.74
N ALA A 676 -12.12 15.03 -16.29
CA ALA A 676 -13.33 14.69 -15.55
C ALA A 676 -13.06 13.78 -14.34
N THR A 677 -12.02 12.95 -14.41
CA THR A 677 -11.65 11.97 -13.37
C THR A 677 -10.32 12.28 -12.68
N SER A 678 -9.49 13.16 -13.26
CA SER A 678 -8.19 13.55 -12.69
C SER A 678 -8.35 14.22 -11.32
N ARG A 679 -7.41 13.90 -10.42
CA ARG A 679 -7.25 14.49 -9.09
C ARG A 679 -6.02 15.40 -8.97
N ILE A 680 -5.30 15.60 -10.07
CA ILE A 680 -4.06 16.38 -10.12
C ILE A 680 -4.22 17.48 -11.17
N PRO A 681 -4.69 18.67 -10.75
CA PRO A 681 -5.05 19.73 -11.69
C PRO A 681 -3.87 20.27 -12.51
N ILE A 682 -2.70 20.32 -11.89
CA ILE A 682 -1.49 20.88 -12.52
C ILE A 682 -1.01 20.01 -13.68
N GLU A 683 -1.11 18.69 -13.54
CA GLU A 683 -0.68 17.72 -14.56
C GLU A 683 -1.44 17.91 -15.88
N ILE A 684 -2.76 18.11 -15.85
CA ILE A 684 -3.56 18.32 -17.07
C ILE A 684 -3.16 19.61 -17.78
N GLU A 685 -2.87 20.69 -17.04
CA GLU A 685 -2.34 21.92 -17.63
C GLU A 685 -0.93 21.70 -18.18
N GLU A 686 -0.08 20.98 -17.47
CA GLU A 686 1.29 20.66 -17.89
C GLU A 686 1.31 19.82 -19.16
N ILE A 687 0.43 18.82 -19.30
CA ILE A 687 0.29 18.02 -20.53
C ILE A 687 -0.04 18.94 -21.71
N LEU A 688 -1.03 19.81 -21.59
CA LEU A 688 -1.43 20.71 -22.68
C LEU A 688 -0.38 21.82 -22.94
N SER A 689 0.29 22.30 -21.89
CA SER A 689 1.39 23.25 -21.98
C SER A 689 2.61 22.64 -22.68
N PHE A 690 2.93 21.38 -22.39
CA PHE A 690 3.98 20.61 -23.05
C PHE A 690 3.70 20.46 -24.56
N LYS A 691 2.46 20.11 -24.92
CA LYS A 691 2.02 20.04 -26.32
C LYS A 691 2.07 21.40 -27.02
N ALA A 692 1.66 22.46 -26.33
CA ALA A 692 1.80 23.82 -26.84
C ALA A 692 3.28 24.20 -27.08
N SER A 693 4.17 23.81 -26.17
CA SER A 693 5.61 24.06 -26.28
C SER A 693 6.23 23.28 -27.43
N SER A 694 5.75 22.07 -27.69
CA SER A 694 6.15 21.26 -28.85
C SER A 694 5.79 21.94 -30.19
N LEU A 695 4.59 22.53 -30.29
CA LEU A 695 4.18 23.33 -31.46
C LEU A 695 5.07 24.56 -31.64
N ASP A 696 5.36 25.27 -30.54
CA ASP A 696 6.22 26.45 -30.56
C ASP A 696 7.66 26.11 -30.96
N GLU A 697 8.19 24.98 -30.53
CA GLU A 697 9.52 24.53 -30.91
C GLU A 697 9.63 24.26 -32.42
N VAL A 698 8.65 23.56 -33.01
CA VAL A 698 8.61 23.36 -34.47
C VAL A 698 8.49 24.70 -35.19
N ALA A 699 7.62 25.59 -34.71
CA ALA A 699 7.44 26.92 -35.28
C ALA A 699 8.76 27.73 -35.26
N GLN A 700 9.49 27.72 -34.14
CA GLN A 700 10.78 28.40 -33.98
C GLN A 700 11.85 27.81 -34.90
N LYS A 701 11.94 26.48 -35.03
CA LYS A 701 12.89 25.82 -35.94
C LYS A 701 12.60 26.18 -37.40
N MET A 702 11.32 26.20 -37.81
CA MET A 702 10.91 26.64 -39.14
C MET A 702 11.23 28.12 -39.38
N GLU A 703 10.93 28.98 -38.40
CA GLU A 703 11.18 30.42 -38.45
C GLU A 703 12.67 30.72 -38.63
N ARG A 704 13.55 30.02 -37.90
CA ARG A 704 15.00 30.12 -38.08
C ARG A 704 15.41 29.80 -39.52
N ILE A 705 14.99 28.66 -40.09
CA ILE A 705 15.36 28.28 -41.47
C ILE A 705 14.83 29.28 -42.50
N VAL A 706 13.60 29.78 -42.32
CA VAL A 706 12.99 30.79 -43.21
C VAL A 706 13.71 32.14 -43.13
N LEU A 707 14.25 32.51 -41.96
CA LEU A 707 14.98 33.77 -41.75
C LEU A 707 16.47 33.68 -42.14
N THR A 708 17.13 32.54 -41.92
CA THR A 708 18.55 32.31 -42.21
C THR A 708 18.81 31.74 -43.60
N SER A 709 17.94 32.01 -44.58
CA SER A 709 18.18 31.61 -45.98
C SER A 709 19.46 32.29 -46.48
N SER A 710 20.58 31.55 -46.38
CA SER A 710 21.95 31.99 -46.66
C SER A 710 22.17 32.11 -48.17
N PRO A 711 23.05 33.02 -48.65
CA PRO A 711 23.34 33.18 -50.08
C PRO A 711 23.97 31.94 -50.76
N GLU A 712 24.40 30.94 -50.00
CA GLU A 712 24.99 29.67 -50.49
C GLU A 712 23.96 28.53 -50.70
N VAL A 713 22.69 28.72 -50.31
CA VAL A 713 21.60 27.74 -50.51
C VAL A 713 20.61 28.31 -51.52
N GLU A 714 20.10 27.47 -52.43
CA GLU A 714 19.09 27.85 -53.42
C GLU A 714 17.93 28.61 -52.74
N PRO A 715 17.66 29.88 -53.11
CA PRO A 715 16.70 30.70 -52.39
C PRO A 715 15.31 30.10 -52.44
N LEU A 716 14.63 30.01 -51.28
CA LEU A 716 13.25 29.53 -51.19
C LEU A 716 12.34 30.35 -52.12
N THR A 717 11.50 29.67 -52.90
CA THR A 717 10.48 30.36 -53.72
C THR A 717 9.52 31.14 -52.82
N GLN A 718 8.96 32.24 -53.35
CA GLN A 718 8.01 33.10 -52.61
C GLN A 718 6.80 32.31 -52.10
N GLU A 719 6.30 31.36 -52.89
CA GLU A 719 5.21 30.46 -52.51
C GLU A 719 5.58 29.53 -51.34
N ARG A 720 6.76 28.90 -51.40
CA ARG A 720 7.25 28.03 -50.30
C ARG A 720 7.44 28.81 -49.00
N ARG A 721 7.95 30.03 -49.11
CA ARG A 721 8.12 30.94 -47.98
C ARG A 721 6.76 31.33 -47.37
N ALA A 722 5.80 31.71 -48.19
CA ALA A 722 4.45 32.04 -47.74
C ALA A 722 3.76 30.85 -47.04
N GLY A 723 3.87 29.65 -47.62
CA GLY A 723 3.33 28.43 -47.02
C GLY A 723 3.98 28.07 -45.67
N ALA A 724 5.28 28.27 -45.52
CA ALA A 724 5.97 28.05 -44.24
C ALA A 724 5.52 29.07 -43.17
N LEU A 725 5.36 30.35 -43.53
CA LEU A 725 4.87 31.39 -42.62
C LEU A 725 3.41 31.17 -42.17
N ALA A 726 2.56 30.66 -43.06
CA ALA A 726 1.19 30.27 -42.72
C ALA A 726 1.19 29.14 -41.67
N LEU A 727 1.95 28.07 -41.90
CA LEU A 727 2.09 26.97 -40.93
C LEU A 727 2.64 27.44 -39.57
N ILE A 728 3.65 28.32 -39.56
CA ILE A 728 4.17 28.91 -38.32
C ILE A 728 3.05 29.66 -37.55
N THR A 729 2.19 30.39 -38.26
CA THR A 729 1.07 31.12 -37.66
C THR A 729 0.04 30.16 -37.07
N ASP A 730 -0.30 29.09 -37.81
CA ASP A 730 -1.24 28.07 -37.34
C ASP A 730 -0.73 27.34 -36.09
N LEU A 731 0.57 27.00 -36.05
CA LEU A 731 1.24 26.39 -34.90
C LEU A 731 1.16 27.29 -33.65
N LYS A 732 1.52 28.57 -33.79
CA LYS A 732 1.46 29.54 -32.68
C LYS A 732 0.03 29.75 -32.18
N ALA A 733 -0.95 29.82 -33.09
CA ALA A 733 -2.37 29.93 -32.73
C ALA A 733 -2.87 28.68 -32.01
N ALA A 734 -2.49 27.49 -32.49
CA ALA A 734 -2.79 26.22 -31.86
C ALA A 734 -2.20 26.10 -30.45
N ALA A 735 -0.93 26.48 -30.27
CA ALA A 735 -0.27 26.50 -28.98
C ALA A 735 -1.02 27.40 -27.98
N GLY A 736 -1.47 28.58 -28.43
CA GLY A 736 -2.33 29.47 -27.64
C GLY A 736 -3.63 28.82 -27.20
N ARG A 737 -4.32 28.09 -28.10
CA ARG A 737 -5.55 27.35 -27.77
C ARG A 737 -5.31 26.26 -26.73
N LEU A 738 -4.24 25.47 -26.87
CA LEU A 738 -3.92 24.40 -25.91
C LEU A 738 -3.63 24.97 -24.51
N ARG A 739 -2.90 26.08 -24.40
CA ARG A 739 -2.64 26.74 -23.11
C ARG A 739 -3.92 27.27 -22.46
N ALA A 740 -4.78 27.91 -23.24
CA ALA A 740 -6.08 28.40 -22.75
C ALA A 740 -6.97 27.26 -22.25
N GLU A 741 -7.01 26.14 -22.98
CA GLU A 741 -7.74 24.95 -22.59
C GLU A 741 -7.16 24.33 -21.30
N GLY A 742 -5.83 24.18 -21.20
CA GLY A 742 -5.16 23.63 -20.02
C GLY A 742 -5.46 24.43 -18.76
N ARG A 743 -5.38 25.76 -18.83
CA ARG A 743 -5.77 26.67 -17.75
C ARG A 743 -7.24 26.46 -17.33
N SER A 744 -8.15 26.41 -18.30
CA SER A 744 -9.58 26.20 -18.05
C SER A 744 -9.85 24.86 -17.36
N LEU A 745 -9.22 23.78 -17.84
CA LEU A 745 -9.35 22.45 -17.26
C LEU A 745 -8.81 22.42 -15.83
N ARG A 746 -7.62 22.97 -15.57
CA ARG A 746 -7.05 23.08 -14.22
C ARG A 746 -8.00 23.79 -13.27
N ILE A 747 -8.53 24.96 -13.64
CA ILE A 747 -9.52 25.70 -12.83
C ILE A 747 -10.72 24.82 -12.52
N SER A 748 -11.26 24.12 -13.53
CA SER A 748 -12.43 23.26 -13.35
C SER A 748 -12.17 22.11 -12.38
N ILE A 749 -11.00 21.48 -12.46
CA ILE A 749 -10.61 20.36 -11.60
C ILE A 749 -10.43 20.87 -10.17
N ILE A 750 -9.68 21.97 -10.00
CA ILE A 750 -9.45 22.58 -8.69
C ILE A 750 -10.78 22.81 -7.96
N LYS A 751 -11.79 23.41 -8.60
CA LYS A 751 -13.09 23.70 -7.98
C LYS A 751 -13.87 22.46 -7.52
N ARG A 752 -13.52 21.24 -7.99
CA ARG A 752 -14.17 19.97 -7.57
C ARG A 752 -13.41 19.21 -6.49
N LEU A 753 -12.12 19.50 -6.31
CA LEU A 753 -11.26 18.78 -5.36
C LEU A 753 -11.35 19.35 -3.94
N PRO A 754 -10.89 18.59 -2.93
CA PRO A 754 -10.60 19.15 -1.62
C PRO A 754 -9.62 20.34 -1.71
N PRO A 755 -9.80 21.36 -0.86
CA PRO A 755 -8.97 22.55 -0.92
C PRO A 755 -7.53 22.28 -0.49
N THR A 756 -6.59 22.87 -1.23
CA THR A 756 -5.20 23.04 -0.79
C THR A 756 -4.86 24.52 -0.84
N GLY A 757 -3.89 24.95 -0.03
CA GLY A 757 -3.47 26.35 -0.02
C GLY A 757 -3.02 26.84 -1.40
N ALA A 758 -2.18 26.06 -2.09
CA ALA A 758 -1.72 26.37 -3.45
C ALA A 758 -2.86 26.49 -4.47
N ASN A 759 -3.90 25.66 -4.35
CA ASN A 759 -5.07 25.72 -5.21
C ASN A 759 -5.92 26.98 -4.95
N VAL A 760 -6.08 27.38 -3.69
CA VAL A 760 -6.75 28.64 -3.34
C VAL A 760 -5.96 29.84 -3.88
N GLU A 761 -4.64 29.84 -3.71
CA GLU A 761 -3.76 30.88 -4.24
C GLU A 761 -3.86 30.96 -5.76
N TYR A 762 -3.82 29.82 -6.45
CA TYR A 762 -4.00 29.76 -7.89
C TYR A 762 -5.35 30.34 -8.31
N LEU A 763 -6.47 29.88 -7.75
CA LEU A 763 -7.79 30.42 -8.11
C LEU A 763 -7.90 31.92 -7.84
N LYS A 764 -7.36 32.41 -6.71
CA LYS A 764 -7.33 33.85 -6.39
C LYS A 764 -6.52 34.63 -7.43
N ALA A 765 -5.34 34.14 -7.79
CA ALA A 765 -4.49 34.76 -8.81
C ALA A 765 -5.12 34.74 -10.21
N GLN A 766 -5.90 33.70 -10.53
CA GLN A 766 -6.67 33.61 -11.78
C GLN A 766 -7.95 34.47 -11.77
N GLY A 767 -8.32 35.07 -10.65
CA GLY A 767 -9.54 35.86 -10.51
C GLY A 767 -10.82 35.03 -10.45
N GLU A 768 -10.73 33.77 -10.02
CA GLU A 768 -11.83 32.78 -10.07
C GLU A 768 -12.61 32.63 -8.76
N VAL A 769 -12.10 33.20 -7.66
CA VAL A 769 -12.72 33.13 -6.32
C VAL A 769 -12.58 34.44 -5.56
N ASN A 770 -13.55 34.68 -4.67
CA ASN A 770 -13.51 35.74 -3.67
C ASN A 770 -13.32 35.14 -2.27
N ILE A 771 -12.52 35.81 -1.43
CA ILE A 771 -12.29 35.41 -0.04
C ILE A 771 -12.89 36.47 0.88
N THR A 772 -13.76 36.05 1.79
CA THR A 772 -14.44 36.97 2.73
C THR A 772 -14.43 36.41 4.15
N ARG A 773 -14.29 37.28 5.16
CA ARG A 773 -14.35 36.87 6.56
C ARG A 773 -15.78 36.56 6.99
N VAL A 774 -15.98 35.46 7.68
CA VAL A 774 -17.30 34.98 8.13
C VAL A 774 -17.51 35.32 9.59
N GLY A 775 -18.22 36.43 9.84
CA GLY A 775 -18.61 36.83 11.19
C GLY A 775 -17.42 37.19 12.10
N ARG A 776 -17.65 37.06 13.42
CA ARG A 776 -16.62 37.29 14.46
C ARG A 776 -16.09 35.95 14.96
N ARG A 777 -14.86 35.99 15.50
CA ARG A 777 -14.24 34.84 16.16
C ARG A 777 -15.15 34.24 17.23
N ARG A 778 -15.39 32.93 17.18
CA ARG A 778 -16.34 32.20 18.03
C ARG A 778 -15.64 31.16 18.90
N PHE A 779 -16.10 30.98 20.13
CA PHE A 779 -15.59 29.93 21.01
C PHE A 779 -16.17 28.56 20.64
N LEU A 780 -15.32 27.55 20.48
CA LEU A 780 -15.73 26.17 20.24
C LEU A 780 -15.95 25.45 21.58
N SER A 781 -17.21 25.33 21.99
CA SER A 781 -17.61 24.66 23.24
C SER A 781 -17.83 23.16 23.11
N LYS A 782 -17.84 22.62 21.88
CA LYS A 782 -18.04 21.20 21.56
C LYS A 782 -16.88 20.69 20.69
N GLY A 783 -16.19 19.64 21.15
CA GLY A 783 -15.01 19.08 20.52
C GLY A 783 -13.88 18.86 21.53
N GLN A 784 -12.81 18.18 21.11
CA GLN A 784 -11.61 17.92 21.93
C GLN A 784 -10.82 19.22 22.21
N ARG A 785 -10.84 20.20 21.28
CA ARG A 785 -10.24 21.53 21.48
C ARG A 785 -11.25 22.55 22.01
N LYS A 786 -10.89 23.20 23.12
CA LYS A 786 -11.58 24.38 23.68
C LYS A 786 -10.85 25.65 23.24
N ASP A 787 -10.95 25.98 21.96
CA ASP A 787 -10.26 27.13 21.36
C ASP A 787 -11.26 28.10 20.69
N TYR A 788 -10.71 29.16 20.10
CA TYR A 788 -11.47 30.17 19.36
C TYR A 788 -11.25 29.99 17.86
N LEU A 789 -12.35 29.91 17.11
CA LEU A 789 -12.34 29.72 15.67
C LEU A 789 -12.70 31.00 14.94
N GLU A 790 -11.89 31.35 13.94
CA GLU A 790 -12.18 32.37 12.93
C GLU A 790 -12.31 31.71 11.56
N GLU A 791 -13.34 32.10 10.80
CA GLU A 791 -13.68 31.48 9.52
C GLU A 791 -13.59 32.49 8.37
N TYR A 792 -13.10 32.04 7.21
CA TYR A 792 -13.18 32.76 5.94
C TYR A 792 -13.86 31.88 4.90
N ALA A 793 -14.82 32.44 4.16
CA ALA A 793 -15.48 31.78 3.05
C ALA A 793 -14.71 32.05 1.76
N ILE A 794 -14.48 31.00 0.98
CA ILE A 794 -13.89 31.04 -0.36
C ILE A 794 -15.01 30.67 -1.33
N SER A 795 -15.50 31.67 -2.06
CA SER A 795 -16.68 31.53 -2.91
C SER A 795 -16.36 31.77 -4.38
N THR A 796 -17.11 31.16 -5.28
CA THR A 796 -17.06 31.52 -6.70
C THR A 796 -17.50 32.96 -6.93
N LEU A 797 -17.24 33.50 -8.11
CA LEU A 797 -17.70 34.85 -8.49
C LEU A 797 -19.23 34.98 -8.47
N GLU A 798 -19.96 33.87 -8.66
CA GLU A 798 -21.42 33.79 -8.56
C GLU A 798 -21.93 33.73 -7.11
N GLY A 799 -21.02 33.69 -6.12
CA GLY A 799 -21.35 33.68 -4.69
C GLY A 799 -21.53 32.30 -4.05
N ASN A 800 -21.28 31.22 -4.80
CA ASN A 800 -21.37 29.85 -4.25
C ASN A 800 -20.15 29.55 -3.36
N GLU A 801 -20.38 29.21 -2.09
CA GLU A 801 -19.31 28.85 -1.16
C GLU A 801 -18.70 27.49 -1.55
N LEU A 802 -17.45 27.51 -2.02
CA LEU A 802 -16.71 26.29 -2.35
C LEU A 802 -16.11 25.67 -1.09
N TRP A 803 -15.36 26.51 -0.36
CA TRP A 803 -14.50 26.09 0.74
C TRP A 803 -14.48 27.11 1.87
N PHE A 804 -13.96 26.69 3.02
CA PHE A 804 -13.76 27.54 4.19
C PHE A 804 -12.34 27.39 4.71
N ALA A 805 -11.72 28.51 5.09
CA ALA A 805 -10.49 28.52 5.88
C ALA A 805 -10.83 28.71 7.36
N HIS A 806 -10.28 27.85 8.21
CA HIS A 806 -10.49 27.82 9.64
C HIS A 806 -9.18 28.15 10.35
N PHE A 807 -9.21 29.18 11.20
CA PHE A 807 -8.08 29.62 12.01
C PHE A 807 -8.40 29.43 13.49
N HIS A 808 -7.56 28.68 14.18
CA HIS A 808 -7.70 28.37 15.61
C HIS A 808 -6.78 29.25 16.45
N TYR A 809 -7.32 29.80 17.54
CA TYR A 809 -6.64 30.72 18.45
C TYR A 809 -6.87 30.32 19.91
N LYS A 810 -5.86 30.53 20.77
CA LYS A 810 -5.96 30.30 22.21
C LYS A 810 -7.00 31.18 22.90
N ALA A 811 -7.14 32.44 22.45
CA ALA A 811 -8.02 33.42 23.07
C ALA A 811 -8.78 34.27 22.04
N MET A 812 -9.82 34.96 22.50
CA MET A 812 -10.68 35.79 21.66
C MET A 812 -9.93 36.98 21.04
N ASP A 813 -8.95 37.51 21.76
CA ASP A 813 -8.18 38.71 21.47
C ASP A 813 -6.77 38.42 20.92
N THR A 814 -6.41 37.15 20.71
CA THR A 814 -5.14 36.77 20.06
C THR A 814 -5.00 37.46 18.71
N LEU A 815 -3.82 38.02 18.43
CA LEU A 815 -3.55 38.70 17.15
C LEU A 815 -3.79 37.75 15.98
N ALA A 816 -4.29 38.28 14.86
CA ALA A 816 -4.67 37.46 13.70
C ALA A 816 -3.52 36.59 13.16
N ALA A 817 -2.30 37.13 13.18
CA ALA A 817 -1.07 36.44 12.75
C ALA A 817 -0.60 35.34 13.71
N ASP A 818 -1.04 35.36 14.98
CA ASP A 818 -0.61 34.44 16.04
C ASP A 818 -1.58 33.27 16.21
N PHE A 819 -2.12 32.75 15.10
CA PHE A 819 -2.95 31.55 15.11
C PHE A 819 -2.13 30.30 15.47
N ASP A 820 -2.76 29.33 16.12
CA ASP A 820 -2.14 28.05 16.48
C ASP A 820 -2.12 27.10 15.27
N VAL A 821 -3.27 26.95 14.61
CA VAL A 821 -3.46 26.05 13.46
C VAL A 821 -4.40 26.71 12.46
N ALA A 822 -4.06 26.62 11.17
CA ALA A 822 -4.93 27.03 10.08
C ALA A 822 -5.10 25.89 9.08
N HIS A 823 -6.32 25.65 8.63
CA HIS A 823 -6.63 24.61 7.65
C HIS A 823 -7.86 24.95 6.81
N LEU A 824 -7.97 24.29 5.67
CA LEU A 824 -9.06 24.44 4.71
C LEU A 824 -10.04 23.27 4.82
N LYS A 825 -11.32 23.52 4.51
CA LYS A 825 -12.38 22.51 4.46
C LYS A 825 -13.28 22.73 3.27
N THR A 826 -13.83 21.64 2.73
CA THR A 826 -14.94 21.78 1.79
C THR A 826 -16.19 22.31 2.50
N ALA A 827 -17.12 22.90 1.75
CA ALA A 827 -18.41 23.33 2.30
C ALA A 827 -19.15 22.20 3.03
N GLN A 828 -19.09 20.96 2.51
CA GLN A 828 -19.71 19.78 3.15
C GLN A 828 -18.96 19.33 4.42
N GLN A 829 -17.66 19.60 4.51
CA GLN A 829 -16.82 19.23 5.64
C GLN A 829 -16.76 20.29 6.74
N ARG A 830 -17.32 21.50 6.50
CA ARG A 830 -17.17 22.70 7.35
C ARG A 830 -17.30 22.42 8.85
N THR A 831 -18.24 21.57 9.26
CA THR A 831 -18.51 21.27 10.69
C THR A 831 -17.81 20.03 11.24
N LEU A 832 -17.06 19.28 10.42
CA LEU A 832 -16.36 18.06 10.84
C LEU A 832 -15.03 18.41 11.53
N SER A 833 -14.62 17.63 12.52
CA SER A 833 -13.27 17.74 13.10
C SER A 833 -12.22 17.12 12.19
N GLU A 834 -10.95 17.51 12.34
CA GLU A 834 -9.83 16.94 11.59
C GLU A 834 -9.70 15.42 11.81
N GLN A 835 -9.83 14.96 13.07
CA GLN A 835 -9.86 13.53 13.39
C GLN A 835 -11.00 12.79 12.67
N ALA A 836 -12.18 13.41 12.57
CA ALA A 836 -13.30 12.82 11.82
C ALA A 836 -13.04 12.77 10.31
N LEU A 837 -12.23 13.69 9.77
CA LEU A 837 -11.81 13.65 8.37
C LEU A 837 -10.81 12.52 8.13
N TYR A 838 -9.77 12.40 8.96
CA TYR A 838 -8.82 11.27 8.87
C TYR A 838 -9.50 9.92 9.08
N ALA A 839 -10.45 9.81 10.01
CA ALA A 839 -11.21 8.57 10.25
C ALA A 839 -12.18 8.22 9.10
N ARG A 840 -12.56 9.19 8.25
CA ARG A 840 -13.41 8.98 7.08
C ARG A 840 -12.62 8.71 5.80
N ALA A 841 -11.32 8.97 5.77
CA ALA A 841 -10.46 8.70 4.62
C ALA A 841 -10.53 7.21 4.26
N GLN A 842 -10.82 6.91 2.99
CA GLN A 842 -10.96 5.53 2.51
C GLN A 842 -9.70 5.01 1.82
N SER A 843 -8.73 5.89 1.55
CA SER A 843 -7.48 5.61 0.86
C SER A 843 -6.32 6.45 1.41
N SER A 844 -5.09 6.05 1.13
CA SER A 844 -3.88 6.83 1.44
C SER A 844 -3.94 8.22 0.82
N HIS A 845 -4.45 8.30 -0.41
CA HIS A 845 -4.68 9.55 -1.11
C HIS A 845 -5.66 10.49 -0.36
N ASP A 846 -6.81 9.98 0.07
CA ASP A 846 -7.77 10.79 0.84
C ASP A 846 -7.17 11.28 2.16
N TYR A 847 -6.34 10.44 2.80
CA TYR A 847 -5.64 10.79 4.03
C TYR A 847 -4.63 11.93 3.78
N ILE A 848 -3.85 11.83 2.71
CA ILE A 848 -2.91 12.89 2.28
C ILE A 848 -3.67 14.17 1.93
N ALA A 849 -4.85 14.09 1.32
CA ALA A 849 -5.66 15.26 0.98
C ALA A 849 -6.12 16.05 2.24
N VAL A 850 -6.45 15.35 3.34
CA VAL A 850 -6.73 15.99 4.63
C VAL A 850 -5.51 16.75 5.16
N TYR A 851 -4.33 16.16 5.06
CA TYR A 851 -3.08 16.80 5.45
C TYR A 851 -2.73 18.02 4.59
N ARG A 852 -2.84 17.90 3.25
CA ARG A 852 -2.57 18.98 2.28
C ARG A 852 -3.52 20.18 2.42
N ALA A 853 -4.62 20.04 3.16
CA ALA A 853 -5.54 21.13 3.44
C ALA A 853 -5.02 22.11 4.52
N LYS A 854 -3.92 21.77 5.21
CA LYS A 854 -3.27 22.68 6.17
C LYS A 854 -2.69 23.91 5.48
N LEU A 855 -2.71 25.05 6.18
CA LEU A 855 -2.16 26.31 5.71
C LEU A 855 -0.90 26.64 6.50
N ASP A 856 0.20 26.88 5.80
CA ASP A 856 1.38 27.48 6.40
C ASP A 856 1.14 28.97 6.73
N ARG A 857 1.99 29.53 7.59
CA ARG A 857 1.88 30.93 8.05
C ARG A 857 2.04 31.95 6.93
N ALA A 858 2.95 31.72 5.99
CA ALA A 858 3.21 32.66 4.90
C ALA A 858 2.00 32.75 3.97
N MET A 859 1.40 31.61 3.64
CA MET A 859 0.24 31.50 2.78
C MET A 859 -1.03 32.02 3.48
N ALA A 860 -1.21 31.71 4.76
CA ALA A 860 -2.26 32.31 5.59
C ALA A 860 -2.21 33.86 5.55
N GLN A 861 -1.02 34.42 5.73
CA GLN A 861 -0.81 35.88 5.70
C GLN A 861 -1.15 36.48 4.34
N ARG A 862 -0.64 35.88 3.24
CA ARG A 862 -0.89 36.37 1.88
C ARG A 862 -2.35 36.25 1.44
N LEU A 863 -3.03 35.17 1.82
CA LEU A 863 -4.36 34.87 1.30
C LEU A 863 -5.50 35.46 2.12
N PHE A 864 -5.39 35.42 3.46
CA PHE A 864 -6.52 35.64 4.38
C PHE A 864 -6.28 36.81 5.35
N LEU A 865 -5.11 36.88 6.00
CA LEU A 865 -4.88 37.80 7.11
C LEU A 865 -4.49 39.22 6.67
N SER A 866 -4.17 39.41 5.39
CA SER A 866 -3.95 40.71 4.75
C SER A 866 -5.23 41.31 4.15
N LEU A 867 -6.37 40.62 4.28
CA LEU A 867 -7.66 41.16 3.85
C LEU A 867 -8.09 42.26 4.84
N PRO A 868 -8.62 43.40 4.32
CA PRO A 868 -9.03 44.53 5.13
C PRO A 868 -10.24 44.24 6.05
#